data_AF-A0A9P4TQ16-F1
#
_entry.id   AF-A0A9P4TQ16-F1
#
_cell.length_a   1.000
_cell.length_b   1.000
_cell.length_c   1.000
_cell.angle_alpha   90.00
_cell.angle_beta   90.00
_cell.angle_gamma   90.00
#
_symmetry.space_group_name_H-M   'P 1'
#
loop_
_entity.id
_entity.type
_entity.pdbx_description
1 polymer ?
#
loop_
_entity_poly.entity_id
_entity_poly.type
_entity_poly.pdbx_seq_one_letter_code
_entity_poly.pdbx_strand_id
1 'polypeptide(L)'
;MPGSTLPKNFGVVLFPGFQLLDVCGPLDALNVLSNSHTLNLSIIAATREPVGTQHFMQDKQGSKFDQRIVPTHTFDDAPKDLEVLIIPGGLGNRHDENMKSVVDYLISLGLSSSPQQQLRGGIRWILTVCTGSEILARTGVLDGKRATTNKRGFNEVKEKHPRFKDLNSDRRRPSRTLALVEGFTDIQFIDFCGSIDLKDFNLQLPTGSAGKVDQISGAKLSGCQGWSSPEYFYTSSSSAIVMKVPSRSKCVTTPNSKHCRTELRESSPKSWDPKNSVNVLKVTLSVPKPDDSKYGTVIGQVKVDDDVSKKPVAELFYNRAGSLTIGVSQIPDISSLKMTEVGRVVVGNTFEYELSNDEEVNGNPRNEGDMINPKKKRMASAGGQGPTDRRTATGYMPIEDYGLIGNLRTCAMVASDGGLDYMCWPNFDSPSVFCRILDKDKGGHFTISPKHDDLCTTKQHYLPACNVLQTRYLKEEGVMNVVDFLPRPNNKTMDTDYHARVLASKHTGDVAERSDLKKWLVRRVECMRGEVEVNVERGDQGEIDHKVIFRSKDLALQLNTTIDCGEDDSTCPRIAFIKTPGTELGDAVITNFRLKEGQAVSFILRDADDHYPNHIDTSLVDDVQMETVKFWNRWIGGSKYGGRWDSVVTRSLLILKMLIFEPTGAIVAAPTFSLPEDFGGSRNWDYRYSWVRDASFTIYIFLRMGFSHEAEAYSSFMFQRIDEAKERKIGSLPIMFTIKGETDIPEIELHHLEGYRASKPVRIGNGAAFHTQLDIYGELMDGIYLLNRFGRPVTYDQWLRVREIADHVCGIWKETDMSIWEVRGKKQNFVYSKIMMWVALDRALRLADKRSFPCPHRQEWYRARDGIYEEVMEKGYNKDLNCFIQSYEANEVLDSAVLIAPLVFFIAPTDPRFLNTLDRILKAPEKGGLTSTGLVYRYNTLESDDGVGGREGAFSMCTFWLVEALTRARAYEHKYLRQAVNIFENMMTFGNHLNIFSEEIARSGEQLGNTPQAFSHLALVSAAFNLDRTLAKQHMR
;
A
#
# COMPACT_ATOMS: atom_id res chain seq x y z
N MET A 1 9.85 -10.96 -34.41
CA MET A 1 11.00 -11.66 -35.01
C MET A 1 11.34 -12.91 -34.19
N PRO A 2 10.66 -14.03 -34.45
CA PRO A 2 11.34 -15.31 -34.42
C PRO A 2 12.47 -15.24 -35.46
N GLY A 3 13.73 -15.18 -35.03
CA GLY A 3 14.90 -15.18 -35.93
C GLY A 3 16.04 -14.23 -35.55
N SER A 4 15.78 -13.12 -34.84
CA SER A 4 16.84 -12.25 -34.33
C SER A 4 17.39 -12.78 -33.02
N THR A 5 18.64 -13.25 -33.03
CA THR A 5 19.42 -13.44 -31.81
C THR A 5 19.51 -12.13 -31.03
N LEU A 6 19.32 -12.20 -29.71
CA LEU A 6 19.70 -11.09 -28.82
C LEU A 6 21.16 -10.67 -29.12
N PRO A 7 21.47 -9.37 -29.18
CA PRO A 7 22.81 -8.92 -29.47
C PRO A 7 23.77 -9.44 -28.41
N LYS A 8 24.89 -9.99 -28.84
CA LYS A 8 25.93 -10.55 -27.97
C LYS A 8 27.08 -9.57 -27.78
N ASN A 9 27.42 -8.79 -28.80
CA ASN A 9 28.61 -7.95 -28.80
C ASN A 9 28.27 -6.47 -28.55
N PHE A 10 28.69 -5.94 -27.39
CA PHE A 10 28.47 -4.55 -26.97
C PHE A 10 29.77 -3.77 -26.93
N GLY A 11 29.78 -2.56 -27.50
CA GLY A 11 30.87 -1.59 -27.39
C GLY A 11 30.48 -0.40 -26.53
N VAL A 12 31.35 0.08 -25.65
CA VAL A 12 31.18 1.35 -24.91
C VAL A 12 32.35 2.27 -25.24
N VAL A 13 32.05 3.44 -25.80
CA VAL A 13 33.07 4.40 -26.24
C VAL A 13 33.44 5.35 -25.09
N LEU A 14 34.69 5.33 -24.63
CA LEU A 14 35.21 6.25 -23.62
C LEU A 14 36.02 7.38 -24.24
N PHE A 15 35.99 8.52 -23.56
CA PHE A 15 36.71 9.73 -23.92
C PHE A 15 37.12 10.48 -22.64
N PRO A 16 38.21 11.26 -22.63
CA PRO A 16 38.60 12.02 -21.45
C PRO A 16 37.49 12.99 -21.04
N GLY A 17 37.01 12.89 -19.79
CA GLY A 17 35.90 13.69 -19.28
C GLY A 17 34.50 13.08 -19.42
N PHE A 18 34.38 11.77 -19.63
CA PHE A 18 33.10 11.05 -19.54
C PHE A 18 32.53 11.09 -18.10
N GLN A 19 31.20 10.97 -17.96
CA GLN A 19 30.55 10.87 -16.65
C GLN A 19 30.45 9.40 -16.22
N LEU A 20 30.98 9.04 -15.06
CA LEU A 20 31.02 7.63 -14.61
C LEU A 20 29.63 6.97 -14.57
N LEU A 21 28.61 7.69 -14.11
CA LEU A 21 27.22 7.19 -14.06
C LEU A 21 26.66 6.86 -15.45
N ASP A 22 27.05 7.61 -16.48
CA ASP A 22 26.57 7.41 -17.85
C ASP A 22 27.21 6.18 -18.52
N VAL A 23 28.31 5.67 -17.95
CA VAL A 23 28.94 4.39 -18.31
C VAL A 23 28.43 3.26 -17.41
N CYS A 24 28.50 3.41 -16.09
CA CYS A 24 28.14 2.35 -15.14
C CYS A 24 26.65 1.97 -15.20
N GLY A 25 25.72 2.92 -15.41
CA GLY A 25 24.29 2.61 -15.48
C GLY A 25 23.94 1.59 -16.58
N PRO A 26 24.38 1.79 -17.85
CA PRO A 26 24.26 0.77 -18.88
C PRO A 26 25.00 -0.54 -18.57
N LEU A 27 26.19 -0.48 -17.94
CA LEU A 27 26.94 -1.69 -17.58
C LEU A 27 26.23 -2.53 -16.51
N ASP A 28 25.62 -1.91 -15.50
CA ASP A 28 24.81 -2.60 -14.48
C ASP A 28 23.61 -3.32 -15.13
N ALA A 29 22.95 -2.69 -16.11
CA ALA A 29 21.87 -3.31 -16.87
C ALA A 29 22.34 -4.51 -17.71
N LEU A 30 23.50 -4.40 -18.37
CA LEU A 30 24.12 -5.52 -19.09
C LEU A 30 24.56 -6.65 -18.14
N ASN A 31 25.00 -6.31 -16.92
CA ASN A 31 25.36 -7.28 -15.88
C ASN A 31 24.15 -8.00 -15.28
N VAL A 32 22.95 -7.41 -15.31
CA VAL A 32 21.70 -8.13 -15.00
C VAL A 32 21.36 -9.10 -16.13
N LEU A 33 21.51 -8.68 -17.40
CA LEU A 33 21.21 -9.51 -18.57
C LEU A 33 22.17 -10.71 -18.73
N SER A 34 23.46 -10.53 -18.38
CA SER A 34 24.48 -11.59 -18.48
C SER A 34 24.19 -12.83 -17.62
N ASN A 35 23.36 -12.70 -16.57
CA ASN A 35 22.90 -13.85 -15.77
C ASN A 35 22.02 -14.85 -16.56
N SER A 36 21.53 -14.45 -17.73
CA SER A 36 20.61 -15.25 -18.56
C SER A 36 21.08 -15.47 -19.99
N HIS A 37 22.07 -14.69 -20.47
CA HIS A 37 22.54 -14.69 -21.86
C HIS A 37 24.04 -14.42 -21.93
N THR A 38 24.76 -15.10 -22.82
CA THR A 38 26.20 -14.86 -23.04
C THR A 38 26.42 -13.55 -23.81
N LEU A 39 27.02 -12.55 -23.16
CA LEU A 39 27.33 -11.24 -23.73
C LEU A 39 28.85 -10.97 -23.68
N ASN A 40 29.39 -10.38 -24.75
CA ASN A 40 30.74 -9.85 -24.84
C ASN A 40 30.68 -8.32 -24.72
N LEU A 41 31.51 -7.74 -23.85
CA LEU A 41 31.57 -6.31 -23.60
C LEU A 41 32.97 -5.77 -23.91
N SER A 42 33.04 -4.77 -24.78
CA SER A 42 34.27 -4.06 -25.15
C SER A 42 34.18 -2.60 -24.74
N ILE A 43 35.01 -2.20 -23.79
CA ILE A 43 35.26 -0.80 -23.45
C ILE A 43 36.37 -0.29 -24.39
N ILE A 44 36.07 0.73 -25.20
CA ILE A 44 36.86 1.17 -26.35
C ILE A 44 37.25 2.65 -26.17
N ALA A 45 38.51 3.01 -26.40
CA ALA A 45 38.98 4.40 -26.30
C ALA A 45 40.12 4.72 -27.28
N ALA A 46 40.67 5.94 -27.25
CA ALA A 46 41.84 6.30 -28.05
C ALA A 46 43.16 5.63 -27.58
N THR A 47 43.18 5.00 -26.41
CA THR A 47 44.37 4.44 -25.76
C THR A 47 44.01 3.25 -24.86
N ARG A 48 44.98 2.43 -24.48
CA ARG A 48 44.84 1.41 -23.42
C ARG A 48 45.07 1.98 -22.01
N GLU A 49 45.58 3.20 -21.91
CA GLU A 49 45.78 3.89 -20.63
C GLU A 49 44.44 4.22 -19.92
N PRO A 50 44.41 4.28 -18.57
CA PRO A 50 43.17 4.57 -17.83
C PRO A 50 42.59 5.94 -18.20
N VAL A 51 41.40 5.95 -18.82
CA VAL A 51 40.68 7.16 -19.20
C VAL A 51 39.89 7.66 -17.99
N GLY A 52 40.00 8.95 -17.67
CA GLY A 52 39.41 9.55 -16.47
C GLY A 52 38.20 10.46 -16.73
N THR A 53 37.43 10.69 -15.67
CA THR A 53 36.26 11.58 -15.65
C THR A 53 36.62 13.07 -15.72
N GLN A 54 37.90 13.44 -15.55
CA GLN A 54 38.43 14.81 -15.54
C GLN A 54 37.79 15.76 -14.50
N HIS A 55 36.92 15.26 -13.63
CA HIS A 55 36.38 15.99 -12.48
C HIS A 55 37.21 15.68 -11.24
N PHE A 56 38.21 16.53 -10.99
CA PHE A 56 39.01 16.42 -9.78
C PHE A 56 38.22 16.91 -8.58
N MET A 57 37.84 16.02 -7.66
CA MET A 57 37.59 16.48 -6.30
C MET A 57 38.93 16.92 -5.71
N GLN A 58 39.05 18.20 -5.38
CA GLN A 58 40.22 18.75 -4.71
C GLN A 58 39.88 18.97 -3.24
N ASP A 59 40.61 18.29 -2.35
CA ASP A 59 40.51 18.59 -0.92
C ASP A 59 41.15 19.94 -0.58
N LYS A 60 40.97 20.41 0.66
CA LYS A 60 41.56 21.68 1.13
C LYS A 60 43.10 21.68 1.20
N GLN A 61 43.74 20.55 0.93
CA GLN A 61 45.20 20.36 0.97
C GLN A 61 45.80 20.20 -0.45
N GLY A 62 44.95 20.16 -1.48
CA GLY A 62 45.34 20.14 -2.89
C GLY A 62 45.31 18.75 -3.54
N SER A 63 45.00 17.68 -2.79
CA SER A 63 44.94 16.31 -3.33
C SER A 63 43.85 16.19 -4.38
N LYS A 64 44.15 15.58 -5.53
CA LYS A 64 43.22 15.41 -6.65
C LYS A 64 42.75 13.97 -6.76
N PHE A 65 41.45 13.75 -6.59
CA PHE A 65 40.80 12.45 -6.80
C PHE A 65 40.06 12.44 -8.15
N ASP A 66 40.31 11.44 -8.99
CA ASP A 66 39.67 11.23 -10.30
C ASP A 66 39.37 9.73 -10.46
N GLN A 67 38.20 9.42 -11.02
CA GLN A 67 37.79 8.04 -11.30
C GLN A 67 38.17 7.68 -12.74
N ARG A 68 38.75 6.50 -12.94
CA ARG A 68 39.26 6.06 -14.25
C ARG A 68 38.80 4.65 -14.60
N ILE A 69 38.55 4.41 -15.88
CA ILE A 69 38.27 3.08 -16.44
C ILE A 69 39.43 2.73 -17.38
N VAL A 70 39.92 1.49 -17.28
CA VAL A 70 40.93 0.93 -18.19
C VAL A 70 40.23 0.41 -19.45
N PRO A 71 40.52 0.93 -20.65
CA PRO A 71 39.91 0.44 -21.88
C PRO A 71 40.39 -0.96 -22.25
N THR A 72 39.44 -1.82 -22.61
CA THR A 72 39.72 -3.18 -23.11
C THR A 72 40.24 -3.20 -24.54
N HIS A 73 40.07 -2.09 -25.29
CA HIS A 73 40.38 -1.93 -26.71
C HIS A 73 40.72 -0.47 -27.03
N THR A 74 41.55 -0.25 -28.05
CA THR A 74 41.74 1.05 -28.71
C THR A 74 40.76 1.21 -29.88
N PHE A 75 40.69 2.41 -30.49
CA PHE A 75 39.93 2.62 -31.73
C PHE A 75 40.47 1.79 -32.92
N ASP A 76 41.75 1.46 -32.94
CA ASP A 76 42.38 0.67 -34.01
C ASP A 76 42.17 -0.85 -33.84
N ASP A 77 42.06 -1.34 -32.59
CA ASP A 77 41.93 -2.77 -32.27
C ASP A 77 40.51 -3.20 -31.84
N ALA A 78 39.55 -2.28 -31.85
CA ALA A 78 38.15 -2.55 -31.50
C ALA A 78 37.51 -3.68 -32.35
N PRO A 79 36.66 -4.54 -31.76
CA PRO A 79 36.03 -5.64 -32.50
C PRO A 79 35.21 -5.17 -33.70
N LYS A 80 35.24 -5.96 -34.78
CA LYS A 80 34.58 -5.65 -36.07
C LYS A 80 33.18 -6.27 -36.19
N ASP A 81 32.68 -6.85 -35.12
CA ASP A 81 31.41 -7.58 -35.02
C ASP A 81 30.52 -7.04 -33.88
N LEU A 82 30.73 -5.78 -33.46
CA LEU A 82 29.89 -5.09 -32.48
C LEU A 82 28.46 -4.98 -33.01
N GLU A 83 27.47 -5.43 -32.26
CA GLU A 83 26.05 -5.32 -32.64
C GLU A 83 25.39 -4.07 -32.03
N VAL A 84 25.89 -3.61 -30.89
CA VAL A 84 25.38 -2.45 -30.15
C VAL A 84 26.52 -1.53 -29.72
N LEU A 85 26.40 -0.23 -30.00
CA LEU A 85 27.37 0.79 -29.58
C LEU A 85 26.76 1.77 -28.58
N ILE A 86 27.39 1.93 -27.42
CA ILE A 86 26.97 2.81 -26.33
C ILE A 86 27.89 4.03 -26.28
N ILE A 87 27.29 5.21 -26.31
CA ILE A 87 27.99 6.51 -26.27
C ILE A 87 27.55 7.25 -24.99
N PRO A 88 28.39 7.32 -23.94
CA PRO A 88 28.07 7.99 -22.68
C PRO A 88 28.11 9.51 -22.83
N GLY A 89 27.52 10.20 -21.86
CA GLY A 89 27.68 11.64 -21.68
C GLY A 89 28.90 12.00 -20.82
N GLY A 90 29.10 13.29 -20.62
CA GLY A 90 30.17 13.83 -19.78
C GLY A 90 30.70 15.16 -20.27
N LEU A 91 31.24 15.98 -19.35
CA LEU A 91 31.69 17.34 -19.62
C LEU A 91 32.87 17.42 -20.59
N GLY A 92 33.64 16.33 -20.74
CA GLY A 92 34.71 16.20 -21.72
C GLY A 92 34.26 16.39 -23.17
N ASN A 93 32.97 16.21 -23.45
CA ASN A 93 32.38 16.44 -24.78
C ASN A 93 32.40 17.92 -25.21
N ARG A 94 32.60 18.85 -24.27
CA ARG A 94 32.69 20.29 -24.54
C ARG A 94 34.04 20.72 -25.11
N HIS A 95 35.05 19.87 -25.06
CA HIS A 95 36.41 20.15 -25.55
C HIS A 95 36.64 19.42 -26.88
N ASP A 96 36.80 20.16 -27.96
CA ASP A 96 36.90 19.58 -29.32
C ASP A 96 38.13 18.68 -29.48
N GLU A 97 39.23 18.97 -28.77
CA GLU A 97 40.45 18.13 -28.73
C GLU A 97 40.18 16.72 -28.21
N ASN A 98 39.33 16.57 -27.18
CA ASN A 98 38.91 15.26 -26.65
C ASN A 98 38.00 14.51 -27.63
N MET A 99 37.22 15.25 -28.44
CA MET A 99 36.16 14.70 -29.27
C MET A 99 36.61 14.32 -30.68
N LYS A 100 37.68 14.91 -31.21
CA LYS A 100 38.10 14.68 -32.59
C LYS A 100 38.31 13.19 -32.91
N SER A 101 39.14 12.49 -32.13
CA SER A 101 39.43 11.06 -32.35
C SER A 101 38.20 10.17 -32.14
N VAL A 102 37.30 10.55 -31.23
CA VAL A 102 36.02 9.86 -30.98
C VAL A 102 35.11 10.00 -32.19
N VAL A 103 34.96 11.20 -32.73
CA VAL A 103 34.13 11.49 -33.91
C VAL A 103 34.71 10.83 -35.17
N ASP A 104 36.03 10.91 -35.37
CA ASP A 104 36.72 10.23 -36.46
C ASP A 104 36.52 8.70 -36.40
N TYR A 105 36.60 8.10 -35.20
CA TYR A 105 36.27 6.69 -34.99
C TYR A 105 34.82 6.35 -35.31
N LEU A 106 33.84 7.13 -34.81
CA LEU A 106 32.42 6.93 -35.12
C LEU A 106 32.14 7.04 -36.63
N ILE A 107 32.76 8.00 -37.32
CA ILE A 107 32.68 8.14 -38.79
C ILE A 107 33.31 6.92 -39.49
N SER A 108 34.40 6.37 -38.97
CA SER A 108 35.03 5.16 -39.53
C SER A 108 34.13 3.91 -39.48
N LEU A 109 33.20 3.85 -38.52
CA LEU A 109 32.15 2.83 -38.40
C LEU A 109 30.97 3.08 -39.36
N GLY A 110 30.99 4.15 -40.15
CA GLY A 110 29.94 4.54 -41.09
C GLY A 110 28.88 5.49 -40.50
N LEU A 111 29.13 6.07 -39.32
CA LEU A 111 28.24 7.08 -38.75
C LEU A 111 28.56 8.44 -39.36
N SER A 112 27.87 8.78 -40.46
CA SER A 112 27.98 10.09 -41.09
C SER A 112 26.64 10.59 -41.64
N SER A 113 26.60 11.83 -42.11
CA SER A 113 25.45 12.42 -42.81
C SER A 113 25.31 11.96 -44.27
N SER A 114 26.22 11.11 -44.79
CA SER A 114 26.17 10.66 -46.19
C SER A 114 25.15 9.53 -46.39
N PRO A 115 24.14 9.68 -47.27
CA PRO A 115 23.14 8.64 -47.52
C PRO A 115 23.68 7.33 -48.15
N GLN A 116 24.97 7.27 -48.48
CA GLN A 116 25.59 6.18 -49.25
C GLN A 116 26.56 5.30 -48.43
N GLN A 117 26.72 5.55 -47.13
CA GLN A 117 27.56 4.71 -46.27
C GLN A 117 26.70 3.71 -45.47
N GLN A 118 26.84 2.42 -45.78
CA GLN A 118 26.42 1.34 -44.90
C GLN A 118 27.30 1.30 -43.65
N LEU A 119 26.69 1.06 -42.48
CA LEU A 119 27.40 0.82 -41.22
C LEU A 119 28.40 -0.31 -41.39
N ARG A 120 29.67 -0.06 -41.07
CA ARG A 120 30.72 -1.08 -41.09
C ARG A 120 30.75 -1.80 -39.74
N GLY A 121 30.86 -3.14 -39.80
CA GLY A 121 31.13 -3.96 -38.62
C GLY A 121 29.90 -4.52 -37.88
N GLY A 122 28.74 -4.62 -38.54
CA GLY A 122 27.58 -5.34 -37.98
C GLY A 122 26.76 -4.59 -36.93
N ILE A 123 27.12 -3.35 -36.61
CA ILE A 123 26.40 -2.50 -35.64
C ILE A 123 24.97 -2.30 -36.14
N ARG A 124 24.01 -2.76 -35.35
CA ARG A 124 22.57 -2.57 -35.60
C ARG A 124 22.03 -1.41 -34.79
N TRP A 125 22.42 -1.30 -33.51
CA TRP A 125 21.82 -0.37 -32.56
C TRP A 125 22.87 0.59 -31.96
N ILE A 126 22.47 1.83 -31.73
CA ILE A 126 23.29 2.87 -31.11
C ILE A 126 22.49 3.46 -29.96
N LEU A 127 23.10 3.53 -28.77
CA LEU A 127 22.47 3.95 -27.54
C LEU A 127 23.26 5.12 -26.95
N THR A 128 22.70 6.32 -26.94
CA THR A 128 23.36 7.49 -26.33
C THR A 128 22.78 7.78 -24.95
N VAL A 129 23.63 8.05 -23.97
CA VAL A 129 23.24 8.40 -22.60
C VAL A 129 23.52 9.88 -22.33
N CYS A 130 22.62 10.58 -21.65
CA CYS A 130 22.83 11.94 -21.18
C CYS A 130 23.20 12.94 -22.32
N THR A 131 24.42 13.46 -22.37
CA THR A 131 24.92 14.35 -23.45
C THR A 131 25.64 13.60 -24.58
N GLY A 132 25.72 12.26 -24.55
CA GLY A 132 26.35 11.45 -25.60
C GLY A 132 25.71 11.64 -27.00
N SER A 133 24.46 12.09 -27.05
CA SER A 133 23.79 12.49 -28.30
C SER A 133 24.41 13.73 -28.95
N GLU A 134 25.13 14.60 -28.23
CA GLU A 134 25.94 15.68 -28.81
C GLU A 134 27.11 15.10 -29.61
N ILE A 135 27.79 14.09 -29.05
CA ILE A 135 28.92 13.42 -29.70
C ILE A 135 28.45 12.76 -31.01
N LEU A 136 27.29 12.11 -30.95
CA LEU A 136 26.67 11.52 -32.14
C LEU A 136 26.20 12.59 -33.14
N ALA A 137 25.70 13.75 -32.70
CA ALA A 137 25.32 14.86 -33.57
C ALA A 137 26.51 15.45 -34.36
N ARG A 138 27.72 15.47 -33.78
CA ARG A 138 28.96 15.94 -34.43
C ARG A 138 29.35 15.12 -35.68
N THR A 139 28.90 13.87 -35.78
CA THR A 139 29.08 13.03 -36.98
C THR A 139 28.15 13.43 -38.15
N GLY A 140 27.13 14.26 -37.89
CA GLY A 140 26.05 14.57 -38.83
C GLY A 140 24.98 13.48 -38.95
N VAL A 141 25.13 12.31 -38.31
CA VAL A 141 24.17 11.19 -38.44
C VAL A 141 22.76 11.50 -37.88
N LEU A 142 22.64 12.53 -37.03
CA LEU A 142 21.39 13.03 -36.44
C LEU A 142 20.77 14.21 -37.22
N ASP A 143 21.40 14.68 -38.30
CA ASP A 143 20.88 15.80 -39.10
C ASP A 143 19.48 15.48 -39.64
N GLY A 144 18.48 16.28 -39.25
CA GLY A 144 17.08 16.12 -39.64
C GLY A 144 16.32 15.00 -38.93
N LYS A 145 16.98 14.17 -38.11
CA LYS A 145 16.39 13.06 -37.34
C LYS A 145 15.92 13.52 -35.96
N ARG A 146 15.07 12.71 -35.33
CA ARG A 146 14.55 12.95 -33.97
C ARG A 146 15.37 12.19 -32.93
N ALA A 147 15.83 12.86 -31.88
CA ALA A 147 16.55 12.23 -30.77
C ALA A 147 16.38 13.01 -29.46
N THR A 148 16.75 12.41 -28.33
CA THR A 148 16.64 12.99 -26.98
C THR A 148 18.01 13.26 -26.36
N THR A 149 18.13 14.25 -25.47
CA THR A 149 19.38 14.60 -24.75
C THR A 149 19.10 15.04 -23.31
N ASN A 150 20.13 15.28 -22.50
CA ASN A 150 20.00 15.81 -21.14
C ASN A 150 19.37 17.24 -21.14
N LYS A 151 18.31 17.44 -20.35
CA LYS A 151 17.59 18.72 -20.20
C LYS A 151 18.49 19.93 -19.90
N ARG A 152 19.59 19.78 -19.16
CA ARG A 152 20.51 20.89 -18.84
C ARG A 152 21.48 21.23 -19.99
N GLY A 153 21.75 20.29 -20.89
CA GLY A 153 22.58 20.51 -22.08
C GLY A 153 21.77 20.85 -23.34
N PHE A 154 20.44 20.82 -23.28
CA PHE A 154 19.55 20.90 -24.44
C PHE A 154 19.80 22.13 -25.33
N ASN A 155 19.84 23.34 -24.75
CA ASN A 155 20.06 24.57 -25.51
C ASN A 155 21.44 24.57 -26.18
N GLU A 156 22.48 24.14 -25.45
CA GLU A 156 23.87 24.07 -25.95
C GLU A 156 24.00 23.12 -27.15
N VAL A 157 23.36 21.94 -27.10
CA VAL A 157 23.36 20.98 -28.23
C VAL A 157 22.57 21.54 -29.42
N LYS A 158 21.44 22.19 -29.18
CA LYS A 158 20.59 22.77 -30.23
C LYS A 158 21.25 23.97 -30.92
N GLU A 159 21.98 24.79 -30.19
CA GLU A 159 22.77 25.91 -30.72
C GLU A 159 23.94 25.42 -31.57
N LYS A 160 24.69 24.41 -31.10
CA LYS A 160 25.81 23.81 -31.84
C LYS A 160 25.38 22.99 -33.06
N HIS A 161 24.22 22.33 -33.01
CA HIS A 161 23.72 21.43 -34.05
C HIS A 161 22.26 21.74 -34.46
N PRO A 162 22.00 22.88 -35.13
CA PRO A 162 20.63 23.37 -35.37
C PRO A 162 19.78 22.51 -36.32
N ARG A 163 20.35 21.48 -36.96
CA ARG A 163 19.62 20.48 -37.77
C ARG A 163 19.07 19.31 -36.95
N PHE A 164 19.45 19.18 -35.68
CA PHE A 164 18.91 18.22 -34.72
C PHE A 164 17.44 18.55 -34.43
N LYS A 165 16.52 17.58 -34.59
CA LYS A 165 15.12 17.73 -34.18
C LYS A 165 14.89 16.98 -32.86
N ASP A 166 14.18 17.59 -31.93
CA ASP A 166 13.91 17.00 -30.62
C ASP A 166 12.50 16.34 -30.57
N LEU A 167 12.37 15.34 -29.70
CA LEU A 167 11.10 14.70 -29.31
C LEU A 167 10.46 15.36 -28.08
N ASN A 168 11.22 16.09 -27.25
CA ASN A 168 10.79 16.61 -25.94
C ASN A 168 10.36 18.09 -25.94
N SER A 169 9.53 18.51 -26.91
CA SER A 169 8.76 19.77 -26.76
C SER A 169 7.70 19.71 -25.65
N ASP A 170 7.47 18.53 -25.05
CA ASP A 170 6.52 18.29 -23.97
C ASP A 170 7.23 18.17 -22.61
N ARG A 171 7.04 19.15 -21.72
CA ARG A 171 7.85 19.33 -20.49
C ARG A 171 7.66 18.24 -19.41
N ARG A 172 6.74 17.27 -19.62
CA ARG A 172 6.13 16.42 -18.57
C ARG A 172 6.76 15.04 -18.31
N ARG A 173 8.03 14.78 -18.67
CA ARG A 173 8.71 13.49 -18.35
C ARG A 173 10.08 13.67 -17.66
N PRO A 174 10.43 12.84 -16.66
CA PRO A 174 11.79 12.77 -16.13
C PRO A 174 12.71 12.03 -17.11
N SER A 175 13.75 12.71 -17.60
CA SER A 175 14.66 12.17 -18.62
C SER A 175 15.89 11.52 -17.97
N ARG A 176 15.81 10.23 -17.65
CA ARG A 176 16.94 9.30 -17.74
C ARG A 176 16.58 8.30 -18.83
N THR A 177 16.86 8.66 -20.08
CA THR A 177 16.35 7.92 -21.24
C THR A 177 17.43 7.83 -22.30
N LEU A 178 17.74 6.60 -22.72
CA LEU A 178 18.51 6.32 -23.93
C LEU A 178 17.84 7.01 -25.12
N ALA A 179 18.61 7.68 -25.97
CA ALA A 179 18.11 8.04 -27.30
C ALA A 179 18.27 6.83 -28.24
N LEU A 180 17.15 6.39 -28.81
CA LEU A 180 17.11 5.55 -30.00
C LEU A 180 16.88 6.47 -31.21
N VAL A 181 17.72 6.36 -32.23
CA VAL A 181 17.67 7.22 -33.42
C VAL A 181 16.68 6.63 -34.43
N GLU A 182 15.45 7.14 -34.47
CA GLU A 182 14.54 6.85 -35.57
C GLU A 182 15.09 7.48 -36.87
N GLY A 183 15.48 6.64 -37.82
CA GLY A 183 15.94 7.09 -39.14
C GLY A 183 17.09 6.30 -39.73
N PHE A 184 17.03 4.97 -39.68
CA PHE A 184 17.69 4.10 -40.65
C PHE A 184 16.67 3.04 -41.07
N THR A 185 16.38 2.97 -42.36
CA THR A 185 15.47 1.98 -42.94
C THR A 185 16.04 0.58 -42.77
N ASP A 186 15.16 -0.41 -42.55
CA ASP A 186 15.44 -1.84 -42.35
C ASP A 186 15.98 -2.26 -40.96
N ILE A 187 15.32 -1.80 -39.89
CA ILE A 187 15.37 -2.49 -38.58
C ILE A 187 13.98 -3.07 -38.27
N GLN A 188 13.88 -4.40 -38.36
CA GLN A 188 12.66 -5.18 -38.09
C GLN A 188 12.41 -5.37 -36.57
N PHE A 189 11.16 -5.29 -36.14
CA PHE A 189 10.76 -5.40 -34.73
C PHE A 189 10.67 -6.86 -34.23
N ILE A 190 11.09 -7.10 -32.99
CA ILE A 190 11.01 -8.43 -32.36
C ILE A 190 9.61 -8.72 -31.80
N ASP A 191 8.67 -9.00 -32.71
CA ASP A 191 7.39 -9.65 -32.40
C ASP A 191 7.59 -10.94 -31.60
N PHE A 192 6.97 -10.99 -30.43
CA PHE A 192 6.50 -12.21 -29.78
C PHE A 192 5.10 -12.50 -30.32
N CYS A 193 5.00 -13.40 -31.29
CA CYS A 193 3.73 -13.76 -31.90
C CYS A 193 2.99 -14.77 -30.98
N GLY A 194 2.00 -14.28 -30.22
CA GLY A 194 1.03 -15.11 -29.53
C GLY A 194 -0.05 -15.54 -30.51
N SER A 195 -0.25 -16.86 -30.64
CA SER A 195 -1.18 -17.42 -31.61
C SER A 195 -2.64 -17.27 -31.17
N ILE A 196 -3.34 -16.25 -31.68
CA ILE A 196 -4.81 -16.23 -31.69
C ILE A 196 -5.29 -17.01 -32.92
N ASP A 197 -5.87 -18.18 -32.71
CA ASP A 197 -6.42 -19.01 -33.78
C ASP A 197 -7.87 -18.58 -34.13
N LEU A 198 -7.98 -17.74 -35.15
CA LEU A 198 -9.27 -17.23 -35.65
C LEU A 198 -9.87 -18.07 -36.78
N LYS A 199 -9.36 -19.28 -37.09
CA LYS A 199 -9.82 -20.08 -38.24
C LYS A 199 -11.34 -20.32 -38.25
N ASP A 200 -11.94 -20.41 -37.05
CA ASP A 200 -13.35 -20.69 -36.81
C ASP A 200 -14.23 -19.40 -36.80
N PHE A 201 -13.70 -18.22 -37.13
CA PHE A 201 -14.43 -16.93 -37.12
C PHE A 201 -14.32 -16.14 -38.42
N ASN A 202 -15.44 -15.65 -38.96
CA ASN A 202 -15.49 -14.73 -40.09
C ASN A 202 -15.65 -13.27 -39.60
N LEU A 203 -14.80 -12.37 -40.06
CA LEU A 203 -14.95 -10.93 -39.84
C LEU A 203 -15.91 -10.34 -40.87
N GLN A 204 -16.99 -9.71 -40.42
CA GLN A 204 -17.89 -8.93 -41.27
C GLN A 204 -17.46 -7.47 -41.30
N LEU A 205 -17.27 -6.95 -42.51
CA LEU A 205 -16.92 -5.55 -42.74
C LEU A 205 -18.18 -4.74 -43.05
N PRO A 206 -18.27 -3.47 -42.61
CA PRO A 206 -19.39 -2.57 -42.93
C PRO A 206 -19.40 -2.07 -44.40
N THR A 207 -18.81 -2.84 -45.32
CA THR A 207 -18.70 -2.57 -46.76
C THR A 207 -19.47 -3.63 -47.55
N GLY A 208 -19.68 -3.41 -48.85
CA GLY A 208 -20.45 -4.30 -49.73
C GLY A 208 -21.81 -3.69 -50.08
N SER A 209 -22.88 -4.48 -49.97
CA SER A 209 -24.25 -4.07 -50.35
C SER A 209 -25.26 -4.28 -49.23
N ALA A 210 -26.35 -3.51 -49.18
CA ALA A 210 -27.32 -3.56 -48.08
C ALA A 210 -27.86 -4.99 -47.84
N GLY A 211 -27.65 -5.52 -46.63
CA GLY A 211 -28.02 -6.89 -46.28
C GLY A 211 -27.04 -7.98 -46.76
N LYS A 212 -25.99 -7.63 -47.50
CA LYS A 212 -24.94 -8.56 -47.97
C LYS A 212 -23.57 -7.87 -47.92
N VAL A 213 -23.03 -7.88 -46.70
CA VAL A 213 -21.73 -7.31 -46.35
C VAL A 213 -20.55 -8.17 -46.79
N ASP A 214 -19.39 -7.55 -46.97
CA ASP A 214 -18.14 -8.24 -47.24
C ASP A 214 -17.69 -9.07 -46.03
N GLN A 215 -17.17 -10.28 -46.29
CA GLN A 215 -16.68 -11.21 -45.28
C GLN A 215 -15.24 -11.62 -45.51
N ILE A 216 -14.43 -11.57 -44.44
CA ILE A 216 -13.07 -12.10 -44.40
C ILE A 216 -13.10 -13.41 -43.61
N SER A 217 -12.72 -14.50 -44.27
CA SER A 217 -12.72 -15.84 -43.68
C SER A 217 -11.71 -15.98 -42.55
N GLY A 218 -12.03 -16.77 -41.52
CA GLY A 218 -11.13 -17.05 -40.39
C GLY A 218 -9.73 -17.49 -40.79
N ALA A 219 -9.62 -18.36 -41.79
CA ALA A 219 -8.33 -18.79 -42.37
C ALA A 219 -7.46 -17.65 -42.93
N LYS A 220 -8.01 -16.47 -43.23
CA LYS A 220 -7.28 -15.25 -43.62
C LYS A 220 -6.93 -14.36 -42.42
N LEU A 221 -7.65 -14.49 -41.31
CA LEU A 221 -7.36 -13.80 -40.05
C LEU A 221 -6.26 -14.55 -39.27
N SER A 222 -6.27 -15.89 -39.32
CA SER A 222 -5.30 -16.78 -38.66
C SER A 222 -4.01 -16.94 -39.48
N GLY A 223 -2.99 -16.14 -39.19
CA GLY A 223 -1.64 -16.30 -39.75
C GLY A 223 -0.69 -15.17 -39.34
N CYS A 224 0.62 -15.41 -39.36
CA CYS A 224 1.63 -14.50 -38.80
C CYS A 224 1.75 -13.12 -39.49
N GLN A 225 1.02 -12.86 -40.58
CA GLN A 225 0.90 -11.53 -41.21
C GLN A 225 -0.47 -10.88 -40.98
N GLY A 226 -1.49 -11.65 -40.59
CA GLY A 226 -2.89 -11.23 -40.50
C GLY A 226 -3.51 -10.77 -41.84
N TRP A 227 -4.83 -10.72 -41.91
CA TRP A 227 -5.48 -9.84 -42.86
C TRP A 227 -5.48 -8.43 -42.28
N SER A 228 -5.01 -7.44 -43.03
CA SER A 228 -5.07 -6.03 -42.64
C SER A 228 -5.64 -5.16 -43.76
N SER A 229 -6.35 -4.11 -43.37
CA SER A 229 -6.89 -3.09 -44.27
C SER A 229 -6.69 -1.72 -43.63
N PRO A 230 -6.01 -0.78 -44.31
CA PRO A 230 -5.68 0.53 -43.73
C PRO A 230 -6.91 1.37 -43.34
N GLU A 231 -8.08 1.09 -43.92
CA GLU A 231 -9.35 1.75 -43.56
C GLU A 231 -10.06 1.12 -42.34
N TYR A 232 -9.99 -0.21 -42.13
CA TYR A 232 -10.90 -0.92 -41.20
C TYR A 232 -10.24 -1.77 -40.11
N PHE A 233 -9.03 -2.31 -40.32
CA PHE A 233 -8.50 -3.39 -39.48
C PHE A 233 -6.97 -3.50 -39.50
N TYR A 234 -6.35 -3.59 -38.33
CA TYR A 234 -4.91 -3.83 -38.19
C TYR A 234 -4.65 -4.82 -37.05
N THR A 235 -3.99 -5.93 -37.35
CA THR A 235 -3.38 -6.82 -36.35
C THR A 235 -1.99 -6.33 -36.02
N SER A 236 -1.73 -6.07 -34.74
CA SER A 236 -0.37 -5.73 -34.32
C SER A 236 0.52 -6.97 -34.19
N SER A 237 1.80 -6.69 -34.31
CA SER A 237 2.97 -7.51 -33.99
C SER A 237 2.96 -8.09 -32.55
N SER A 238 2.08 -7.58 -31.68
CA SER A 238 1.89 -7.99 -30.27
C SER A 238 0.62 -8.80 -30.03
N SER A 239 0.07 -9.45 -31.05
CA SER A 239 -1.15 -10.29 -30.98
C SER A 239 -2.45 -9.52 -30.70
N ALA A 240 -2.46 -8.19 -30.78
CA ALA A 240 -3.65 -7.38 -30.54
C ALA A 240 -4.42 -7.12 -31.83
N ILE A 241 -5.74 -7.32 -31.78
CA ILE A 241 -6.68 -6.95 -32.83
C ILE A 241 -7.11 -5.49 -32.62
N VAL A 242 -7.11 -4.66 -33.67
CA VAL A 242 -7.64 -3.30 -33.61
C VAL A 242 -8.70 -3.11 -34.70
N MET A 243 -9.96 -3.10 -34.27
CA MET A 243 -11.12 -2.83 -35.13
C MET A 243 -11.43 -1.34 -35.16
N LYS A 244 -11.45 -0.72 -36.34
CA LYS A 244 -11.94 0.65 -36.52
C LYS A 244 -13.39 0.64 -36.98
N VAL A 245 -14.21 1.51 -36.38
CA VAL A 245 -15.56 1.82 -36.85
C VAL A 245 -15.43 2.96 -37.88
N PRO A 246 -15.89 2.79 -39.13
CA PRO A 246 -15.76 3.82 -40.16
C PRO A 246 -16.73 4.99 -39.94
N SER A 247 -16.49 6.10 -40.65
CA SER A 247 -17.39 7.26 -40.65
C SER A 247 -18.73 6.91 -41.31
N ARG A 248 -19.81 7.57 -40.85
CA ARG A 248 -21.20 7.28 -41.25
C ARG A 248 -21.49 7.33 -42.77
N SER A 249 -20.61 7.92 -43.59
CA SER A 249 -20.84 8.16 -45.02
C SER A 249 -20.51 7.01 -45.97
N LYS A 250 -19.88 5.91 -45.51
CA LYS A 250 -19.52 4.73 -46.33
C LYS A 250 -20.15 3.41 -45.82
N CYS A 251 -21.18 3.48 -44.98
CA CYS A 251 -21.49 2.42 -44.01
C CYS A 251 -22.72 1.57 -44.39
N VAL A 252 -22.58 0.23 -44.42
CA VAL A 252 -23.62 -0.75 -44.77
C VAL A 252 -24.04 -1.63 -43.56
N THR A 253 -25.33 -1.92 -43.41
CA THR A 253 -25.87 -2.77 -42.32
C THR A 253 -26.06 -4.24 -42.71
N THR A 254 -25.97 -5.14 -41.72
CA THR A 254 -26.24 -6.58 -41.86
C THR A 254 -27.74 -6.89 -41.65
N PRO A 255 -28.30 -8.00 -42.17
CA PRO A 255 -29.73 -8.31 -42.02
C PRO A 255 -30.21 -8.43 -40.56
N ASN A 256 -29.30 -8.74 -39.64
CA ASN A 256 -29.59 -8.95 -38.22
C ASN A 256 -29.13 -7.78 -37.33
N SER A 257 -28.57 -6.71 -37.90
CA SER A 257 -28.12 -5.52 -37.18
C SER A 257 -28.73 -4.25 -37.75
N LYS A 258 -29.34 -3.42 -36.89
CA LYS A 258 -29.77 -2.06 -37.26
C LYS A 258 -28.61 -1.06 -37.27
N HIS A 259 -27.41 -1.48 -36.87
CA HIS A 259 -26.23 -0.64 -36.68
C HIS A 259 -25.12 -1.05 -37.64
N CYS A 260 -24.54 -0.07 -38.33
CA CYS A 260 -23.39 -0.32 -39.19
C CYS A 260 -22.12 -0.41 -38.34
N ARG A 261 -21.42 -1.55 -38.42
CA ARG A 261 -20.26 -1.88 -37.58
C ARG A 261 -19.40 -2.96 -38.21
N THR A 262 -18.15 -3.02 -37.78
CA THR A 262 -17.25 -4.16 -37.99
C THR A 262 -17.51 -5.18 -36.88
N GLU A 263 -17.82 -6.44 -37.20
CA GLU A 263 -18.13 -7.47 -36.19
C GLU A 263 -17.43 -8.81 -36.48
N LEU A 264 -16.89 -9.43 -35.44
CA LEU A 264 -16.37 -10.81 -35.50
C LEU A 264 -17.54 -11.78 -35.27
N ARG A 265 -17.77 -12.71 -36.19
CA ARG A 265 -18.84 -13.72 -36.10
C ARG A 265 -18.25 -15.11 -36.29
N GLU A 266 -18.69 -16.09 -35.51
CA GLU A 266 -18.30 -17.50 -35.72
C GLU A 266 -18.69 -18.00 -37.13
N SER A 267 -17.77 -18.70 -37.79
CA SER A 267 -17.86 -19.18 -39.18
C SER A 267 -18.79 -20.38 -39.34
N SER A 268 -18.89 -21.19 -38.30
CA SER A 268 -19.73 -22.36 -38.18
C SER A 268 -20.00 -22.48 -36.69
N PRO A 269 -21.25 -22.29 -36.22
CA PRO A 269 -21.53 -22.37 -34.80
C PRO A 269 -21.20 -23.78 -34.34
N LYS A 270 -20.12 -23.94 -33.56
CA LYS A 270 -19.97 -25.18 -32.81
C LYS A 270 -21.16 -25.24 -31.87
N SER A 271 -21.80 -26.40 -31.78
CA SER A 271 -22.84 -26.61 -30.77
C SER A 271 -22.25 -26.22 -29.42
N TRP A 272 -22.74 -25.13 -28.83
CA TRP A 272 -22.30 -24.65 -27.53
C TRP A 272 -22.89 -25.61 -26.49
N ASP A 273 -22.24 -26.78 -26.41
CA ASP A 273 -22.67 -27.90 -25.60
C ASP A 273 -22.39 -27.54 -24.13
N PRO A 274 -23.42 -27.34 -23.29
CA PRO A 274 -23.23 -26.99 -21.90
C PRO A 274 -22.47 -28.07 -21.12
N LYS A 275 -22.24 -29.26 -21.70
CA LYS A 275 -21.55 -30.40 -21.07
C LYS A 275 -20.11 -30.61 -21.54
N ASN A 276 -19.56 -29.76 -22.40
CA ASN A 276 -18.16 -29.86 -22.85
C ASN A 276 -17.32 -28.64 -22.45
N SER A 277 -16.11 -28.93 -21.99
CA SER A 277 -15.30 -28.03 -21.17
C SER A 277 -14.71 -26.85 -21.95
N VAL A 278 -15.04 -25.64 -21.51
CA VAL A 278 -14.30 -24.38 -21.71
C VAL A 278 -14.10 -23.96 -23.19
N ASN A 279 -15.03 -23.14 -23.69
CA ASN A 279 -14.78 -22.25 -24.82
C ASN A 279 -14.25 -20.91 -24.30
N VAL A 280 -13.03 -20.49 -24.71
CA VAL A 280 -12.43 -19.20 -24.34
C VAL A 280 -12.39 -18.26 -25.53
N LEU A 281 -13.04 -17.10 -25.43
CA LEU A 281 -12.92 -16.01 -26.41
C LEU A 281 -12.09 -14.87 -25.80
N LYS A 282 -10.83 -14.72 -26.22
CA LYS A 282 -9.96 -13.60 -25.84
C LYS A 282 -9.82 -12.58 -26.98
N VAL A 283 -10.24 -11.34 -26.77
CA VAL A 283 -10.23 -10.28 -27.80
C VAL A 283 -9.68 -8.98 -27.24
N THR A 284 -8.68 -8.42 -27.93
CA THR A 284 -8.23 -7.04 -27.73
C THR A 284 -9.05 -6.09 -28.61
N LEU A 285 -9.44 -4.92 -28.11
CA LEU A 285 -10.16 -3.89 -28.85
C LEU A 285 -9.70 -2.48 -28.49
N SER A 286 -9.80 -1.55 -29.44
CA SER A 286 -9.70 -0.10 -29.21
C SER A 286 -10.85 0.59 -29.96
N VAL A 287 -11.79 1.19 -29.22
CA VAL A 287 -12.99 1.81 -29.79
C VAL A 287 -12.84 3.34 -29.73
N PRO A 288 -12.63 4.03 -30.88
CA PRO A 288 -12.35 5.47 -30.88
C PRO A 288 -13.58 6.34 -30.59
N LYS A 289 -14.81 5.85 -30.81
CA LYS A 289 -16.06 6.49 -30.35
C LYS A 289 -17.27 5.54 -30.44
N PRO A 290 -17.95 5.20 -29.33
CA PRO A 290 -19.18 4.40 -29.39
C PRO A 290 -20.41 5.21 -29.83
N ASP A 291 -21.41 4.51 -30.36
CA ASP A 291 -22.62 5.10 -30.97
C ASP A 291 -23.66 5.59 -29.94
N ASP A 292 -24.74 6.21 -30.43
CA ASP A 292 -25.85 6.75 -29.63
C ASP A 292 -26.93 5.71 -29.29
N SER A 293 -26.66 4.41 -29.49
CA SER A 293 -27.67 3.38 -29.24
C SER A 293 -27.93 3.21 -27.74
N LYS A 294 -29.15 2.75 -27.41
CA LYS A 294 -29.62 2.56 -26.01
C LYS A 294 -28.68 1.70 -25.14
N TYR A 295 -27.91 0.80 -25.76
CA TYR A 295 -27.04 -0.15 -25.08
C TYR A 295 -25.55 0.06 -25.38
N GLY A 296 -25.20 0.91 -26.37
CA GLY A 296 -23.84 1.10 -26.86
C GLY A 296 -23.49 0.23 -28.07
N THR A 297 -22.28 0.41 -28.60
CA THR A 297 -21.80 -0.33 -29.78
C THR A 297 -21.58 -1.81 -29.42
N VAL A 298 -22.21 -2.73 -30.16
CA VAL A 298 -21.89 -4.16 -30.07
C VAL A 298 -20.49 -4.42 -30.62
N ILE A 299 -19.68 -5.13 -29.84
CA ILE A 299 -18.25 -5.40 -30.08
C ILE A 299 -17.88 -6.89 -30.01
N GLY A 300 -18.85 -7.77 -29.75
CA GLY A 300 -18.71 -9.23 -29.78
C GLY A 300 -20.09 -9.89 -29.71
N GLN A 301 -20.24 -11.07 -30.33
CA GLN A 301 -21.48 -11.85 -30.33
C GLN A 301 -21.17 -13.34 -30.20
N VAL A 302 -21.96 -14.07 -29.40
CA VAL A 302 -21.93 -15.54 -29.28
C VAL A 302 -23.26 -16.08 -29.81
N LYS A 303 -23.21 -17.14 -30.62
CA LYS A 303 -24.40 -17.84 -31.14
C LYS A 303 -24.42 -19.28 -30.67
N VAL A 304 -25.62 -19.80 -30.43
CA VAL A 304 -25.91 -21.23 -30.41
C VAL A 304 -26.54 -21.54 -31.76
N ASP A 305 -26.06 -22.61 -32.40
CA ASP A 305 -26.52 -23.26 -33.64
C ASP A 305 -27.54 -22.48 -34.51
N ASP A 306 -27.17 -22.18 -35.77
CA ASP A 306 -27.99 -21.34 -36.67
C ASP A 306 -29.37 -21.97 -36.98
N ASP A 307 -29.56 -23.29 -36.73
CA ASP A 307 -30.86 -23.99 -36.78
C ASP A 307 -31.75 -23.77 -35.54
N VAL A 308 -31.17 -23.41 -34.39
CA VAL A 308 -31.88 -23.14 -33.11
C VAL A 308 -32.22 -21.66 -32.97
N SER A 309 -31.31 -20.76 -33.36
CA SER A 309 -31.57 -19.31 -33.34
C SER A 309 -30.77 -18.54 -34.39
N LYS A 310 -31.47 -17.76 -35.20
CA LYS A 310 -30.83 -16.79 -36.11
C LYS A 310 -30.19 -15.60 -35.38
N LYS A 311 -30.49 -15.40 -34.09
CA LYS A 311 -30.03 -14.29 -33.23
C LYS A 311 -28.99 -14.76 -32.20
N PRO A 312 -28.01 -13.92 -31.82
CA PRO A 312 -27.01 -14.24 -30.80
C PRO A 312 -27.62 -14.43 -29.40
N VAL A 313 -26.96 -15.23 -28.57
CA VAL A 313 -27.38 -15.59 -27.21
C VAL A 313 -26.71 -14.69 -26.17
N ALA A 314 -25.50 -14.21 -26.48
CA ALA A 314 -24.85 -13.13 -25.77
C ALA A 314 -24.28 -12.09 -26.75
N GLU A 315 -24.44 -10.81 -26.44
CA GLU A 315 -23.81 -9.69 -27.14
C GLU A 315 -23.01 -8.85 -26.12
N LEU A 316 -21.78 -8.49 -26.45
CA LEU A 316 -20.97 -7.56 -25.65
C LEU A 316 -21.11 -6.15 -26.22
N PHE A 317 -21.46 -5.19 -25.37
CA PHE A 317 -21.69 -3.79 -25.72
C PHE A 317 -20.65 -2.89 -25.07
N TYR A 318 -20.32 -1.79 -25.75
CA TYR A 318 -19.47 -0.73 -25.24
C TYR A 318 -20.12 0.64 -25.43
N ASN A 319 -20.35 1.38 -24.35
CA ASN A 319 -21.11 2.64 -24.37
C ASN A 319 -20.25 3.89 -24.12
N ARG A 320 -20.83 5.08 -24.29
CA ARG A 320 -20.13 6.38 -24.14
C ARG A 320 -19.63 6.70 -22.74
N ALA A 321 -20.18 6.08 -21.69
CA ALA A 321 -19.65 6.19 -20.33
C ALA A 321 -18.40 5.31 -20.12
N GLY A 322 -17.93 4.62 -21.17
CA GLY A 322 -16.83 3.67 -21.10
C GLY A 322 -17.24 2.31 -20.51
N SER A 323 -18.53 2.06 -20.30
CA SER A 323 -18.99 0.78 -19.74
C SER A 323 -18.94 -0.34 -20.78
N LEU A 324 -18.38 -1.47 -20.36
CA LEU A 324 -18.54 -2.77 -21.01
C LEU A 324 -19.72 -3.49 -20.37
N THR A 325 -20.70 -3.86 -21.17
CA THR A 325 -21.93 -4.50 -20.68
C THR A 325 -22.21 -5.73 -21.53
N ILE A 326 -22.31 -6.92 -20.91
CA ILE A 326 -22.77 -8.12 -21.61
C ILE A 326 -24.30 -8.19 -21.52
N GLY A 327 -24.96 -8.31 -22.67
CA GLY A 327 -26.39 -8.60 -22.77
C GLY A 327 -26.58 -10.08 -23.06
N VAL A 328 -27.07 -10.84 -22.08
CA VAL A 328 -27.40 -12.26 -22.26
C VAL A 328 -28.90 -12.40 -22.45
N SER A 329 -29.30 -13.14 -23.49
CA SER A 329 -30.69 -13.45 -23.80
C SER A 329 -31.09 -14.76 -23.14
N GLN A 330 -32.12 -14.75 -22.27
CA GLN A 330 -32.58 -15.96 -21.59
C GLN A 330 -33.51 -16.84 -22.44
N ILE A 331 -33.93 -16.37 -23.62
CA ILE A 331 -34.84 -17.03 -24.57
C ILE A 331 -34.39 -16.60 -25.99
N PRO A 332 -34.52 -17.41 -27.07
CA PRO A 332 -34.12 -17.04 -28.44
C PRO A 332 -34.86 -15.85 -29.09
N ASP A 333 -35.53 -14.98 -28.33
CA ASP A 333 -36.01 -13.68 -28.82
C ASP A 333 -35.54 -12.51 -27.94
N ILE A 334 -34.79 -11.59 -28.57
CA ILE A 334 -33.96 -10.53 -27.94
C ILE A 334 -34.77 -9.37 -27.31
N SER A 335 -36.10 -9.48 -27.16
CA SER A 335 -36.92 -8.39 -26.60
C SER A 335 -36.54 -7.96 -25.17
N SER A 336 -35.82 -8.80 -24.43
CA SER A 336 -35.27 -8.46 -23.10
C SER A 336 -33.89 -9.10 -22.89
N LEU A 337 -32.82 -8.38 -23.20
CA LEU A 337 -31.46 -8.73 -22.78
C LEU A 337 -31.28 -8.42 -21.28
N LYS A 338 -30.79 -9.39 -20.50
CA LYS A 338 -30.29 -9.10 -19.16
C LYS A 338 -28.89 -8.51 -19.31
N MET A 339 -28.79 -7.20 -19.07
CA MET A 339 -27.56 -6.43 -19.21
C MET A 339 -26.79 -6.46 -17.88
N THR A 340 -25.54 -6.91 -17.92
CA THR A 340 -24.62 -6.89 -16.77
C THR A 340 -23.37 -6.09 -17.13
N GLU A 341 -23.04 -5.05 -16.36
CA GLU A 341 -21.78 -4.32 -16.50
C GLU A 341 -20.63 -5.23 -16.05
N VAL A 342 -19.68 -5.50 -16.94
CA VAL A 342 -18.54 -6.41 -16.72
C VAL A 342 -17.20 -5.68 -16.60
N GLY A 343 -17.18 -4.37 -16.80
CA GLY A 343 -16.00 -3.53 -16.60
C GLY A 343 -16.16 -2.12 -17.17
N ARG A 344 -15.16 -1.26 -16.96
CA ARG A 344 -15.09 0.06 -17.58
C ARG A 344 -13.74 0.29 -18.24
N VAL A 345 -13.78 0.85 -19.45
CA VAL A 345 -12.62 1.21 -20.26
C VAL A 345 -12.83 2.61 -20.82
N VAL A 346 -11.85 3.48 -20.62
CA VAL A 346 -11.86 4.87 -21.11
C VAL A 346 -11.92 4.89 -22.65
N VAL A 347 -12.76 5.77 -23.22
CA VAL A 347 -12.94 5.88 -24.67
C VAL A 347 -11.61 6.17 -25.37
N GLY A 348 -11.30 5.38 -26.40
CA GLY A 348 -10.02 5.44 -27.13
C GLY A 348 -8.89 4.56 -26.55
N ASN A 349 -9.01 4.05 -25.33
CA ASN A 349 -8.02 3.10 -24.80
C ASN A 349 -8.22 1.69 -25.38
N THR A 350 -7.14 0.92 -25.40
CA THR A 350 -7.13 -0.49 -25.75
C THR A 350 -7.42 -1.34 -24.50
N PHE A 351 -8.22 -2.39 -24.65
CA PHE A 351 -8.53 -3.34 -23.58
C PHE A 351 -8.60 -4.78 -24.11
N GLU A 352 -8.37 -5.75 -23.24
CA GLU A 352 -8.60 -7.16 -23.50
C GLU A 352 -9.81 -7.62 -22.68
N TYR A 353 -10.64 -8.49 -23.24
CA TYR A 353 -11.65 -9.22 -22.49
C TYR A 353 -11.57 -10.71 -22.83
N GLU A 354 -11.95 -11.53 -21.85
CA GLU A 354 -12.06 -12.98 -21.97
C GLU A 354 -13.49 -13.39 -21.59
N LEU A 355 -14.10 -14.26 -22.40
CA LEU A 355 -15.38 -14.90 -22.08
C LEU A 355 -15.17 -16.41 -22.00
N SER A 356 -15.48 -16.97 -20.83
CA SER A 356 -15.51 -18.40 -20.52
C SER A 356 -16.89 -18.80 -19.96
N ASN A 357 -17.17 -20.10 -19.92
CA ASN A 357 -18.36 -20.66 -19.28
C ASN A 357 -17.94 -21.75 -18.31
N ASP A 358 -18.20 -21.55 -17.02
CA ASP A 358 -17.92 -22.51 -15.94
C ASP A 358 -19.24 -23.00 -15.31
N GLU A 359 -19.49 -24.31 -15.36
CA GLU A 359 -20.53 -24.94 -14.53
C GLU A 359 -19.94 -25.35 -13.17
N GLU A 360 -20.28 -24.63 -12.09
CA GLU A 360 -20.50 -25.25 -10.76
C GLU A 360 -21.20 -24.33 -9.73
N VAL A 361 -22.49 -24.01 -9.96
CA VAL A 361 -23.39 -23.53 -8.87
C VAL A 361 -24.77 -24.19 -8.98
N ASN A 362 -24.86 -25.47 -8.61
CA ASN A 362 -26.15 -26.16 -8.45
C ASN A 362 -26.73 -25.91 -7.04
N GLY A 363 -27.34 -24.73 -6.86
CA GLY A 363 -28.11 -24.35 -5.67
C GLY A 363 -29.61 -24.28 -5.97
N ASN A 364 -30.37 -25.29 -5.55
CA ASN A 364 -31.80 -25.46 -5.88
C ASN A 364 -32.67 -24.36 -5.19
N PRO A 365 -33.52 -23.60 -5.91
CA PRO A 365 -34.34 -22.55 -5.29
C PRO A 365 -35.51 -23.14 -4.51
N ARG A 366 -35.65 -22.78 -3.23
CA ARG A 366 -36.83 -23.11 -2.41
C ARG A 366 -37.81 -21.94 -2.35
N ASN A 367 -39.00 -22.17 -2.92
CA ASN A 367 -40.31 -21.58 -2.62
C ASN A 367 -40.34 -20.17 -1.99
N GLU A 368 -40.70 -19.17 -2.79
CA GLU A 368 -41.39 -17.99 -2.28
C GLU A 368 -42.81 -18.36 -1.82
N GLY A 369 -43.21 -17.87 -0.65
CA GLY A 369 -44.53 -18.16 -0.11
C GLY A 369 -44.72 -17.68 1.32
N ASP A 370 -44.71 -16.37 1.55
CA ASP A 370 -45.69 -15.75 2.46
C ASP A 370 -45.81 -14.24 2.26
N MET A 371 -47.05 -13.76 2.12
CA MET A 371 -47.39 -12.33 2.02
C MET A 371 -47.78 -11.79 3.40
N ILE A 372 -47.02 -10.84 3.95
CA ILE A 372 -47.56 -9.89 4.94
C ILE A 372 -47.25 -8.45 4.51
N ASN A 373 -48.29 -7.64 4.52
CA ASN A 373 -48.41 -6.35 3.84
C ASN A 373 -48.48 -5.21 4.88
N PRO A 374 -47.64 -4.16 4.79
CA PRO A 374 -47.92 -2.89 5.45
C PRO A 374 -48.30 -1.79 4.45
N LYS A 375 -49.50 -1.25 4.61
CA LYS A 375 -50.07 -0.20 3.75
C LYS A 375 -49.38 1.16 3.93
N LYS A 376 -49.03 1.78 2.81
CA LYS A 376 -49.05 3.24 2.53
C LYS A 376 -48.69 4.21 3.69
N LYS A 377 -47.49 4.80 3.62
CA LYS A 377 -47.29 6.24 3.88
C LYS A 377 -46.87 6.94 2.58
N ARG A 378 -47.20 8.23 2.46
CA ARG A 378 -47.25 8.98 1.19
C ARG A 378 -45.85 9.23 0.60
N MET A 379 -45.74 9.05 -0.71
CA MET A 379 -44.61 9.60 -1.48
C MET A 379 -44.64 11.13 -1.43
N ALA A 380 -43.52 11.73 -1.05
CA ALA A 380 -43.09 13.02 -1.60
C ALA A 380 -42.03 12.71 -2.68
N SER A 381 -41.96 13.56 -3.71
CA SER A 381 -41.19 13.36 -4.94
C SER A 381 -39.75 12.86 -4.75
N ALA A 382 -39.46 11.67 -5.26
CA ALA A 382 -38.09 11.21 -5.49
C ALA A 382 -37.48 11.98 -6.68
N GLY A 383 -36.72 13.03 -6.39
CA GLY A 383 -35.70 13.51 -7.32
C GLY A 383 -34.56 12.51 -7.34
N GLY A 384 -34.08 12.13 -8.53
CA GLY A 384 -33.04 11.10 -8.66
C GLY A 384 -31.73 11.52 -8.01
N GLN A 385 -31.27 10.78 -7.01
CA GLN A 385 -29.92 10.92 -6.47
C GLN A 385 -28.91 10.35 -7.46
N GLY A 386 -27.93 11.17 -7.84
CA GLY A 386 -26.80 10.77 -8.67
C GLY A 386 -25.69 10.06 -7.87
N PRO A 387 -24.55 9.71 -8.50
CA PRO A 387 -23.47 8.93 -7.89
C PRO A 387 -22.58 9.74 -6.91
N THR A 388 -23.13 10.73 -6.21
CA THR A 388 -22.35 11.76 -5.51
C THR A 388 -22.02 11.44 -4.05
N ASP A 389 -22.61 10.40 -3.46
CA ASP A 389 -22.23 9.95 -2.11
C ASP A 389 -21.20 8.82 -2.18
N ARG A 390 -19.98 9.13 -1.72
CA ARG A 390 -18.88 8.15 -1.56
C ARG A 390 -19.00 7.39 -0.25
N ARG A 391 -19.79 7.91 0.69
CA ARG A 391 -20.20 7.15 1.86
C ARG A 391 -21.19 6.11 1.36
N THR A 392 -21.13 4.91 1.94
CA THR A 392 -22.02 3.82 1.56
C THR A 392 -23.49 4.22 1.73
N ALA A 393 -24.44 3.43 1.25
CA ALA A 393 -25.87 3.68 1.45
C ALA A 393 -26.31 3.85 2.94
N THR A 394 -25.42 3.54 3.89
CA THR A 394 -25.61 3.79 5.34
C THR A 394 -25.28 5.23 5.78
N GLY A 395 -24.52 6.00 4.98
CA GLY A 395 -23.90 7.28 5.32
C GLY A 395 -22.52 7.17 5.98
N TYR A 396 -22.02 5.95 6.23
CA TYR A 396 -20.66 5.71 6.73
C TYR A 396 -19.67 5.44 5.59
N MET A 397 -18.44 5.93 5.76
CA MET A 397 -17.28 5.55 4.96
C MET A 397 -16.77 4.16 5.43
N PRO A 398 -16.34 3.25 4.54
CA PRO A 398 -15.65 2.01 4.93
C PRO A 398 -14.40 2.28 5.78
N ILE A 399 -14.04 1.36 6.67
CA ILE A 399 -12.88 1.52 7.56
C ILE A 399 -11.57 1.55 6.75
N GLU A 400 -11.52 0.74 5.71
CA GLU A 400 -10.45 0.68 4.72
C GLU A 400 -10.27 1.98 3.91
N ASP A 401 -11.27 2.87 3.83
CA ASP A 401 -11.19 4.12 3.04
C ASP A 401 -10.47 5.28 3.76
N TYR A 402 -9.87 5.03 4.93
CA TYR A 402 -9.17 6.04 5.74
C TYR A 402 -7.63 5.93 5.70
N GLY A 403 -6.96 7.08 5.73
CA GLY A 403 -5.53 7.23 6.02
C GLY A 403 -5.26 7.84 7.40
N LEU A 404 -4.15 7.45 8.04
CA LEU A 404 -3.70 7.98 9.33
C LEU A 404 -2.66 9.10 9.16
N ILE A 405 -2.79 10.20 9.91
CA ILE A 405 -1.74 11.22 10.06
C ILE A 405 -1.48 11.49 11.56
N GLY A 406 -0.25 11.84 11.95
CA GLY A 406 0.10 12.02 13.36
C GLY A 406 1.48 12.64 13.61
N ASN A 407 1.73 13.08 14.85
CA ASN A 407 2.96 13.80 15.25
C ASN A 407 3.63 13.29 16.56
N LEU A 408 3.27 12.09 17.01
CA LEU A 408 3.71 11.49 18.30
C LEU A 408 3.11 12.15 19.56
N ARG A 409 1.98 12.85 19.42
CA ARG A 409 1.11 13.33 20.52
C ARG A 409 -0.31 12.81 20.35
N THR A 410 -0.85 12.96 19.14
CA THR A 410 -2.13 12.41 18.70
C THR A 410 -2.05 12.03 17.21
N CYS A 411 -3.13 11.44 16.70
CA CYS A 411 -3.36 11.15 15.28
C CYS A 411 -4.78 11.54 14.83
N ALA A 412 -4.98 11.60 13.53
CA ALA A 412 -6.28 11.81 12.90
C ALA A 412 -6.51 10.85 11.72
N MET A 413 -7.78 10.47 11.49
CA MET A 413 -8.21 9.64 10.34
C MET A 413 -8.80 10.52 9.24
N VAL A 414 -8.29 10.37 8.02
CA VAL A 414 -8.69 11.15 6.83
C VAL A 414 -9.23 10.23 5.74
N ALA A 415 -10.52 10.34 5.46
CA ALA A 415 -11.24 9.57 4.46
C ALA A 415 -10.84 9.94 3.02
N SER A 416 -11.06 9.00 2.10
CA SER A 416 -10.87 9.19 0.65
C SER A 416 -11.83 10.21 0.01
N ASP A 417 -12.83 10.72 0.74
CA ASP A 417 -13.70 11.86 0.36
C ASP A 417 -13.19 13.23 0.85
N GLY A 418 -12.02 13.29 1.50
CA GLY A 418 -11.46 14.52 2.06
C GLY A 418 -12.05 14.94 3.40
N GLY A 419 -12.92 14.12 4.00
CA GLY A 419 -13.31 14.22 5.40
C GLY A 419 -12.18 13.84 6.34
N LEU A 420 -11.93 14.66 7.34
CA LEU A 420 -11.21 14.28 8.55
C LEU A 420 -12.29 14.00 9.60
N ASP A 421 -12.49 12.71 9.87
CA ASP A 421 -13.68 12.20 10.56
C ASP A 421 -13.38 11.77 11.99
N TYR A 422 -12.11 11.66 12.37
CA TYR A 422 -11.70 11.23 13.70
C TYR A 422 -10.41 11.92 14.12
N MET A 423 -10.40 12.53 15.31
CA MET A 423 -9.20 13.07 15.96
C MET A 423 -9.46 13.33 17.45
N CYS A 424 -8.63 12.77 18.32
CA CYS A 424 -8.54 13.15 19.73
C CYS A 424 -7.58 14.34 19.89
N TRP A 425 -7.90 15.28 20.79
CA TRP A 425 -7.09 16.49 20.97
C TRP A 425 -6.90 16.87 22.45
N PRO A 426 -5.68 17.20 22.90
CA PRO A 426 -4.42 17.25 22.14
C PRO A 426 -3.67 15.91 22.06
N ASN A 427 -4.07 14.88 22.83
CA ASN A 427 -3.39 13.59 22.91
C ASN A 427 -4.32 12.42 22.54
N PHE A 428 -3.78 11.21 22.38
CA PHE A 428 -4.53 9.98 22.03
C PHE A 428 -5.74 9.70 22.94
N ASP A 429 -5.55 9.74 24.26
CA ASP A 429 -6.58 9.42 25.26
C ASP A 429 -7.55 10.57 25.54
N SER A 430 -7.31 11.75 24.96
CA SER A 430 -8.14 12.94 25.15
C SER A 430 -9.52 12.81 24.46
N PRO A 431 -10.51 13.65 24.80
CA PRO A 431 -11.78 13.68 24.08
C PRO A 431 -11.61 13.90 22.57
N SER A 432 -12.49 13.29 21.78
CA SER A 432 -12.55 13.46 20.33
C SER A 432 -13.13 14.82 19.96
N VAL A 433 -12.42 15.61 19.13
CA VAL A 433 -12.96 16.82 18.48
C VAL A 433 -13.61 16.52 17.13
N PHE A 434 -13.26 15.38 16.52
CA PHE A 434 -13.97 14.80 15.40
C PHE A 434 -14.17 13.31 15.69
N CYS A 435 -15.36 12.79 15.38
CA CYS A 435 -15.80 11.44 15.67
C CYS A 435 -16.88 10.94 14.67
N ARG A 436 -16.97 11.57 13.48
CA ARG A 436 -17.90 11.19 12.39
C ARG A 436 -17.78 9.72 11.95
N ILE A 437 -16.65 9.07 12.24
CA ILE A 437 -16.51 7.62 12.05
C ILE A 437 -17.48 6.83 12.94
N LEU A 438 -17.72 7.21 14.19
CA LEU A 438 -18.65 6.50 15.08
C LEU A 438 -20.10 6.97 14.94
N ASP A 439 -20.33 8.25 14.64
CA ASP A 439 -21.67 8.78 14.43
C ASP A 439 -21.64 9.78 13.27
N LYS A 440 -22.19 9.38 12.13
CA LYS A 440 -22.20 10.20 10.90
C LYS A 440 -22.94 11.53 11.06
N ASP A 441 -23.92 11.58 11.97
CA ASP A 441 -24.89 12.67 12.14
C ASP A 441 -24.64 13.49 13.42
N LYS A 442 -23.71 13.08 14.28
CA LYS A 442 -23.32 13.82 15.51
C LYS A 442 -21.83 13.95 15.76
N GLY A 443 -21.02 13.09 15.16
CA GLY A 443 -19.61 12.95 15.51
C GLY A 443 -18.74 14.15 15.16
N GLY A 444 -19.20 15.05 14.29
CA GLY A 444 -18.44 16.21 13.82
C GLY A 444 -17.26 15.84 12.91
N HIS A 445 -16.99 16.72 11.95
CA HIS A 445 -15.93 16.52 10.94
C HIS A 445 -15.34 17.84 10.48
N PHE A 446 -14.25 17.73 9.73
CA PHE A 446 -13.70 18.80 8.91
C PHE A 446 -13.52 18.23 7.49
N THR A 447 -14.21 18.76 6.49
CA THR A 447 -14.15 18.26 5.11
C THR A 447 -13.58 19.31 4.16
N ILE A 448 -12.70 18.88 3.26
CA ILE A 448 -12.21 19.67 2.12
C ILE A 448 -12.37 18.81 0.87
N SER A 449 -13.21 19.26 -0.06
CA SER A 449 -13.58 18.49 -1.27
C SER A 449 -13.89 19.44 -2.43
N PRO A 450 -13.88 18.95 -3.69
CA PRO A 450 -14.55 19.65 -4.78
C PRO A 450 -16.04 19.80 -4.46
N LYS A 451 -16.72 20.70 -5.17
CA LYS A 451 -18.18 20.88 -5.06
C LYS A 451 -18.94 19.55 -5.20
N HIS A 452 -19.93 19.31 -4.33
CA HIS A 452 -20.61 18.00 -4.21
C HIS A 452 -21.22 17.43 -5.51
N ASP A 453 -21.57 18.29 -6.48
CA ASP A 453 -22.12 17.85 -7.77
C ASP A 453 -21.04 17.40 -8.78
N ASP A 454 -19.75 17.65 -8.51
CA ASP A 454 -18.63 17.35 -9.41
C ASP A 454 -18.21 15.87 -9.34
N LEU A 455 -18.50 15.11 -10.41
CA LEU A 455 -18.00 13.74 -10.57
C LEU A 455 -16.47 13.71 -10.77
N CYS A 456 -15.73 13.55 -9.67
CA CYS A 456 -14.27 13.47 -9.66
C CYS A 456 -13.77 12.03 -9.43
N THR A 457 -12.75 11.60 -10.18
CA THR A 457 -11.95 10.43 -9.80
C THR A 457 -11.00 10.83 -8.67
N THR A 458 -10.95 10.07 -7.57
CA THR A 458 -10.01 10.35 -6.47
C THR A 458 -8.94 9.28 -6.31
N LYS A 459 -7.75 9.72 -5.89
CA LYS A 459 -6.60 8.89 -5.54
C LYS A 459 -5.96 9.46 -4.28
N GLN A 460 -5.92 8.67 -3.22
CA GLN A 460 -5.26 9.03 -1.98
C GLN A 460 -3.96 8.22 -1.84
N HIS A 461 -2.87 8.87 -1.38
CA HIS A 461 -1.59 8.23 -1.11
C HIS A 461 -0.76 9.07 -0.15
N TYR A 462 0.15 8.45 0.59
CA TYR A 462 1.19 9.19 1.29
C TYR A 462 2.24 9.74 0.32
N LEU A 463 2.83 10.88 0.65
CA LEU A 463 4.08 11.31 0.03
C LEU A 463 5.21 10.29 0.33
N PRO A 464 6.24 10.17 -0.52
CA PRO A 464 7.26 9.14 -0.38
C PRO A 464 7.93 9.08 1.00
N ALA A 465 7.92 7.88 1.58
CA ALA A 465 8.57 7.53 2.85
C ALA A 465 8.23 8.46 4.03
N CYS A 466 7.01 9.03 4.08
CA CYS A 466 6.54 9.81 5.23
C CYS A 466 5.05 9.60 5.56
N ASN A 467 4.58 10.35 6.57
CA ASN A 467 3.20 10.38 7.07
C ASN A 467 2.50 11.72 6.75
N VAL A 468 2.82 12.29 5.58
CA VAL A 468 2.05 13.38 4.97
C VAL A 468 1.14 12.75 3.91
N LEU A 469 -0.17 12.91 4.07
CA LEU A 469 -1.18 12.28 3.22
C LEU A 469 -1.59 13.25 2.11
N GLN A 470 -1.81 12.75 0.90
CA GLN A 470 -2.30 13.54 -0.23
C GLN A 470 -3.54 12.87 -0.85
N THR A 471 -4.68 13.56 -0.81
CA THR A 471 -5.93 13.19 -1.48
C THR A 471 -6.07 14.01 -2.76
N ARG A 472 -5.96 13.37 -3.93
CA ARG A 472 -6.06 14.02 -5.24
C ARG A 472 -7.42 13.80 -5.89
N TYR A 473 -8.03 14.85 -6.41
CA TYR A 473 -9.26 14.85 -7.20
C TYR A 473 -8.94 15.19 -8.66
N LEU A 474 -9.45 14.37 -9.57
CA LEU A 474 -9.22 14.44 -11.01
C LEU A 474 -10.57 14.60 -11.74
N LYS A 475 -10.75 15.71 -12.43
CA LYS A 475 -11.83 15.94 -13.42
C LYS A 475 -11.24 16.55 -14.71
N GLU A 476 -12.03 16.74 -15.76
CA GLU A 476 -11.49 17.24 -17.05
C GLU A 476 -11.05 18.71 -16.96
N GLU A 477 -11.84 19.53 -16.25
CA GLU A 477 -11.71 20.98 -16.10
C GLU A 477 -10.60 21.39 -15.14
N GLY A 478 -10.24 20.52 -14.20
CA GLY A 478 -9.20 20.81 -13.23
C GLY A 478 -8.73 19.61 -12.39
N VAL A 479 -7.65 19.80 -11.64
CA VAL A 479 -7.09 18.81 -10.71
C VAL A 479 -6.76 19.48 -9.40
N MET A 480 -7.22 18.91 -8.29
CA MET A 480 -6.99 19.45 -6.95
C MET A 480 -6.27 18.43 -6.07
N ASN A 481 -5.27 18.86 -5.31
CA ASN A 481 -4.70 18.09 -4.21
C ASN A 481 -5.19 18.66 -2.88
N VAL A 482 -5.46 17.80 -1.91
CA VAL A 482 -5.51 18.13 -0.48
C VAL A 482 -4.33 17.41 0.18
N VAL A 483 -3.49 18.15 0.91
CA VAL A 483 -2.33 17.64 1.63
C VAL A 483 -2.60 17.80 3.13
N ASP A 484 -2.69 16.68 3.84
CA ASP A 484 -3.06 16.60 5.25
C ASP A 484 -1.87 16.10 6.08
N PHE A 485 -1.54 16.80 7.18
CA PHE A 485 -0.52 16.37 8.14
C PHE A 485 -0.63 17.05 9.50
N LEU A 486 -0.05 16.43 10.53
CA LEU A 486 0.28 17.09 11.79
C LEU A 486 1.80 17.41 11.78
N PRO A 487 2.23 18.64 12.11
CA PRO A 487 3.65 19.02 12.05
C PRO A 487 4.57 18.17 12.91
N ARG A 488 5.76 17.86 12.35
CA ARG A 488 6.85 17.23 13.10
C ARG A 488 8.22 17.81 12.69
N PRO A 489 8.86 18.66 13.52
CA PRO A 489 10.12 19.32 13.15
C PRO A 489 11.31 18.35 13.06
N ASN A 490 12.17 18.56 12.06
CA ASN A 490 13.34 17.72 11.78
C ASN A 490 14.62 18.22 12.47
N ASN A 491 14.56 18.44 13.79
CA ASN A 491 15.69 18.89 14.59
C ASN A 491 16.33 17.76 15.41
N LYS A 492 17.38 17.12 14.87
CA LYS A 492 18.05 15.97 15.51
C LYS A 492 18.58 16.27 16.91
N THR A 493 19.07 17.49 17.15
CA THR A 493 19.59 17.88 18.47
C THR A 493 18.46 17.94 19.49
N MET A 494 17.34 18.59 19.14
CA MET A 494 16.15 18.65 20.01
C MET A 494 15.43 17.29 20.13
N ASP A 495 15.45 16.43 19.11
CA ASP A 495 14.98 15.04 19.22
C ASP A 495 15.79 14.29 20.30
N THR A 496 17.11 14.44 20.30
CA THR A 496 18.03 13.74 21.23
C THR A 496 17.92 14.28 22.65
N ASP A 497 17.88 15.60 22.80
CA ASP A 497 17.72 16.30 24.08
C ASP A 497 16.33 16.04 24.72
N TYR A 498 15.25 16.07 23.92
CA TYR A 498 13.92 15.70 24.40
C TYR A 498 13.86 14.23 24.85
N HIS A 499 14.42 13.31 24.06
CA HIS A 499 14.50 11.90 24.44
C HIS A 499 15.29 11.70 25.75
N ALA A 500 16.41 12.39 25.93
CA ALA A 500 17.16 12.35 27.20
C ALA A 500 16.34 12.88 28.39
N ARG A 501 15.53 13.94 28.20
CA ARG A 501 14.59 14.41 29.23
C ARG A 501 13.49 13.40 29.54
N VAL A 502 12.91 12.73 28.54
CA VAL A 502 11.90 11.68 28.75
C VAL A 502 12.48 10.54 29.58
N LEU A 503 13.69 10.06 29.25
CA LEU A 503 14.39 9.01 30.01
C LEU A 503 14.80 9.41 31.43
N ALA A 504 14.91 10.71 31.72
CA ALA A 504 15.19 11.26 33.05
C ALA A 504 13.92 11.69 33.81
N SER A 505 12.74 11.50 33.21
CA SER A 505 11.45 11.94 33.77
C SER A 505 10.78 10.85 34.61
N LYS A 506 9.61 11.19 35.17
CA LYS A 506 8.69 10.23 35.77
C LYS A 506 7.72 9.60 34.76
N HIS A 507 7.96 9.75 33.46
CA HIS A 507 7.15 9.13 32.41
C HIS A 507 5.62 9.37 32.55
N THR A 508 5.22 10.49 33.18
CA THR A 508 3.83 10.95 33.39
C THR A 508 3.33 11.86 32.28
N GLY A 509 4.21 12.26 31.36
CA GLY A 509 3.95 13.21 30.29
C GLY A 509 4.32 14.65 30.65
N ASP A 510 4.70 14.92 31.90
CA ASP A 510 5.09 16.24 32.42
C ASP A 510 6.50 16.68 31.97
N VAL A 511 6.92 16.28 30.77
CA VAL A 511 8.19 16.66 30.16
C VAL A 511 7.97 17.94 29.38
N ALA A 512 8.70 19.00 29.73
CA ALA A 512 8.64 20.30 29.05
C ALA A 512 8.71 20.15 27.53
N GLU A 513 7.58 20.47 26.88
CA GLU A 513 7.33 20.25 25.47
C GLU A 513 8.36 20.99 24.61
N ARG A 514 8.63 20.47 23.43
CA ARG A 514 9.58 21.10 22.50
C ARG A 514 9.01 22.39 21.94
N SER A 515 9.78 23.47 22.03
CA SER A 515 9.43 24.78 21.47
C SER A 515 9.31 24.82 19.94
N ASP A 516 9.89 23.84 19.24
CA ASP A 516 9.78 23.71 17.78
C ASP A 516 8.61 22.83 17.32
N LEU A 517 7.98 22.06 18.22
CA LEU A 517 6.84 21.19 17.89
C LEU A 517 5.54 22.00 17.90
N LYS A 518 4.93 22.13 16.72
CA LYS A 518 3.64 22.83 16.57
C LYS A 518 2.49 21.85 16.79
N LYS A 519 1.64 22.13 17.78
CA LYS A 519 0.40 21.39 18.03
C LYS A 519 -0.68 21.87 17.07
N TRP A 520 -0.49 21.61 15.79
CA TRP A 520 -1.39 22.00 14.71
C TRP A 520 -1.89 20.77 13.94
N LEU A 521 -3.05 20.89 13.32
CA LEU A 521 -3.50 20.10 12.19
C LEU A 521 -3.43 21.02 10.95
N VAL A 522 -2.69 20.61 9.91
CA VAL A 522 -2.55 21.39 8.67
C VAL A 522 -3.21 20.63 7.53
N ARG A 523 -4.05 21.36 6.77
CA ARG A 523 -4.73 20.87 5.57
C ARG A 523 -4.57 21.89 4.46
N ARG A 524 -3.73 21.62 3.46
CA ARG A 524 -3.50 22.50 2.30
C ARG A 524 -4.25 22.00 1.09
N VAL A 525 -5.01 22.85 0.45
CA VAL A 525 -5.65 22.57 -0.84
C VAL A 525 -4.95 23.36 -1.94
N GLU A 526 -4.61 22.70 -3.06
CA GLU A 526 -3.85 23.25 -4.18
C GLU A 526 -4.51 22.83 -5.50
N CYS A 527 -4.65 23.75 -6.45
CA CYS A 527 -5.08 23.43 -7.81
C CYS A 527 -3.87 23.17 -8.71
N MET A 528 -3.68 21.92 -9.12
CA MET A 528 -2.55 21.46 -9.94
C MET A 528 -2.72 21.73 -11.44
N ARG A 529 -3.95 21.98 -11.88
CA ARG A 529 -4.32 22.17 -13.29
C ARG A 529 -5.69 22.82 -13.39
N GLY A 530 -5.86 23.79 -14.30
CA GLY A 530 -7.18 24.33 -14.66
C GLY A 530 -7.86 25.10 -13.52
N GLU A 531 -9.17 24.93 -13.35
CA GLU A 531 -9.94 25.58 -12.28
C GLU A 531 -10.81 24.57 -11.49
N VAL A 532 -10.90 24.76 -10.17
CA VAL A 532 -11.72 23.91 -9.28
C VAL A 532 -12.49 24.78 -8.28
N GLU A 533 -13.78 24.49 -8.11
CA GLU A 533 -14.58 25.02 -7.00
C GLU A 533 -14.40 24.12 -5.78
N VAL A 534 -13.91 24.69 -4.69
CA VAL A 534 -13.57 24.01 -3.43
C VAL A 534 -14.65 24.30 -2.41
N ASN A 535 -15.20 23.24 -1.82
CA ASN A 535 -16.08 23.29 -0.68
C ASN A 535 -15.30 22.90 0.59
N VAL A 536 -15.47 23.69 1.64
CA VAL A 536 -14.90 23.43 2.96
C VAL A 536 -16.00 23.55 4.02
N GLU A 537 -16.12 22.53 4.88
CA GLU A 537 -17.16 22.43 5.91
C GLU A 537 -16.59 21.94 7.25
N ARG A 538 -17.03 22.54 8.36
CA ARG A 538 -16.67 22.13 9.73
C ARG A 538 -17.70 22.62 10.76
N GLY A 539 -18.03 21.82 11.78
CA GLY A 539 -18.94 22.22 12.88
C GLY A 539 -18.36 23.23 13.91
N ASP A 540 -19.20 24.20 14.31
CA ASP A 540 -19.35 24.95 15.59
C ASP A 540 -18.13 25.69 16.23
N GLN A 541 -17.89 27.02 16.13
CA GLN A 541 -18.61 28.20 15.59
C GLN A 541 -17.62 29.37 15.31
N GLY A 542 -18.11 30.55 14.91
CA GLY A 542 -17.43 31.86 15.09
C GLY A 542 -17.86 32.97 14.11
N GLU A 543 -17.66 34.24 14.50
CA GLU A 543 -17.76 35.41 13.60
C GLU A 543 -16.47 35.63 12.80
N ILE A 544 -16.54 36.47 11.75
CA ILE A 544 -15.66 36.39 10.57
C ILE A 544 -14.67 37.56 10.52
N ASP A 545 -13.37 37.28 10.71
CA ASP A 545 -12.28 37.99 10.02
C ASP A 545 -10.97 37.15 10.03
N HIS A 546 -10.63 36.50 8.90
CA HIS A 546 -9.45 35.63 8.67
C HIS A 546 -9.12 34.52 9.70
N LYS A 547 -9.90 34.41 10.77
CA LYS A 547 -9.73 33.55 11.92
C LYS A 547 -11.12 33.14 12.40
N VAL A 548 -11.29 31.87 12.78
CA VAL A 548 -12.54 31.37 13.36
C VAL A 548 -12.18 30.61 14.64
N ILE A 549 -12.82 30.95 15.77
CA ILE A 549 -12.50 30.37 17.09
C ILE A 549 -13.69 29.54 17.59
N PHE A 550 -13.51 28.24 17.50
CA PHE A 550 -14.42 27.18 17.92
C PHE A 550 -14.27 27.02 19.43
N ARG A 551 -15.35 27.09 20.22
CA ARG A 551 -15.29 27.05 21.69
C ARG A 551 -16.27 26.02 22.25
N SER A 552 -15.75 25.13 23.07
CA SER A 552 -16.53 24.32 24.01
C SER A 552 -16.32 24.84 25.43
N LYS A 553 -16.87 24.14 26.44
CA LYS A 553 -16.68 24.46 27.86
C LYS A 553 -15.20 24.45 28.29
N ASP A 554 -14.44 23.48 27.79
CA ASP A 554 -13.11 23.13 28.32
C ASP A 554 -11.99 23.17 27.24
N LEU A 555 -12.32 23.60 26.01
CA LEU A 555 -11.38 23.69 24.87
C LEU A 555 -11.77 24.82 23.91
N ALA A 556 -10.79 25.61 23.47
CA ALA A 556 -10.91 26.58 22.39
C ALA A 556 -9.90 26.26 21.26
N LEU A 557 -10.38 26.20 20.02
CA LEU A 557 -9.53 25.94 18.85
C LEU A 557 -9.68 27.05 17.81
N GLN A 558 -8.55 27.60 17.34
CA GLN A 558 -8.52 28.59 16.27
C GLN A 558 -8.21 27.93 14.92
N LEU A 559 -9.03 28.22 13.92
CA LEU A 559 -8.75 27.99 12.52
C LEU A 559 -8.10 29.25 11.91
N ASN A 560 -6.89 29.10 11.39
CA ASN A 560 -6.18 30.11 10.61
C ASN A 560 -6.15 29.71 9.13
N THR A 561 -6.12 30.69 8.23
CA THR A 561 -5.98 30.48 6.77
C THR A 561 -4.78 31.24 6.22
N THR A 562 -3.93 30.57 5.43
CA THR A 562 -2.97 31.25 4.53
C THR A 562 -3.39 31.05 3.09
N ILE A 563 -3.01 32.00 2.23
CA ILE A 563 -3.37 32.01 0.81
C ILE A 563 -2.08 32.14 -0.01
N ASP A 564 -2.01 31.35 -1.06
CA ASP A 564 -0.96 31.35 -2.07
C ASP A 564 -1.61 31.75 -3.41
N CYS A 565 -1.20 32.91 -3.94
CA CYS A 565 -1.80 33.48 -5.15
C CYS A 565 -1.29 32.82 -6.45
N GLY A 566 -0.26 31.97 -6.38
CA GLY A 566 0.42 31.36 -7.53
C GLY A 566 1.37 32.33 -8.25
N GLU A 567 1.73 32.02 -9.49
CA GLU A 567 2.62 32.88 -10.30
C GLU A 567 1.94 34.18 -10.82
N ASP A 568 0.62 34.30 -10.67
CA ASP A 568 -0.19 35.44 -11.14
C ASP A 568 -0.97 36.11 -9.98
N ASP A 569 -0.31 37.06 -9.32
CA ASP A 569 -0.86 37.87 -8.22
C ASP A 569 -2.13 38.65 -8.60
N SER A 570 -2.49 38.77 -9.89
CA SER A 570 -3.65 39.56 -10.31
C SER A 570 -5.00 38.96 -9.91
N THR A 571 -5.08 37.65 -9.62
CA THR A 571 -6.34 36.96 -9.30
C THR A 571 -6.28 36.00 -8.11
N CYS A 572 -5.73 36.46 -6.98
CA CYS A 572 -5.67 35.68 -5.73
C CYS A 572 -7.06 35.28 -5.17
N PRO A 573 -7.26 34.04 -4.67
CA PRO A 573 -8.54 33.59 -4.13
C PRO A 573 -8.93 34.31 -2.84
N ARG A 574 -10.22 34.36 -2.52
CA ARG A 574 -10.77 35.01 -1.33
C ARG A 574 -11.56 34.02 -0.49
N ILE A 575 -11.23 33.97 0.81
CA ILE A 575 -11.90 33.09 1.77
C ILE A 575 -12.84 33.93 2.64
N ALA A 576 -14.14 33.68 2.49
CA ALA A 576 -15.16 34.18 3.40
C ALA A 576 -15.80 32.96 4.08
N PHE A 577 -15.69 32.90 5.41
CA PHE A 577 -16.40 31.90 6.20
C PHE A 577 -17.86 32.32 6.37
N ILE A 578 -18.77 31.36 6.36
CA ILE A 578 -20.19 31.58 6.58
C ILE A 578 -20.60 30.67 7.74
N LYS A 579 -21.08 31.27 8.83
CA LYS A 579 -21.74 30.52 9.89
C LYS A 579 -23.13 30.10 9.40
N THR A 580 -23.34 28.80 9.29
CA THR A 580 -24.62 28.18 8.92
C THR A 580 -25.19 27.52 10.17
N PRO A 581 -26.46 27.72 10.55
CA PRO A 581 -27.09 26.86 11.55
C PRO A 581 -27.11 25.45 10.97
N GLY A 582 -26.41 24.51 11.61
CA GLY A 582 -26.33 23.16 11.09
C GLY A 582 -27.60 22.37 11.36
N THR A 583 -27.54 21.08 11.06
CA THR A 583 -28.61 20.12 11.33
C THR A 583 -28.61 19.75 12.83
N GLU A 584 -28.86 18.49 13.18
CA GLU A 584 -28.75 18.01 14.56
C GLU A 584 -27.29 18.04 15.11
N LEU A 585 -26.33 18.49 14.27
CA LEU A 585 -24.88 18.62 14.51
C LEU A 585 -24.42 19.85 15.33
N GLY A 586 -25.28 20.84 15.59
CA GLY A 586 -24.87 22.17 16.06
C GLY A 586 -24.62 23.14 14.91
N ASP A 587 -24.05 24.33 15.16
CA ASP A 587 -23.75 25.26 14.05
C ASP A 587 -22.61 24.71 13.18
N ALA A 588 -22.44 25.23 11.98
CA ALA A 588 -21.34 24.91 11.08
C ALA A 588 -20.71 26.18 10.49
N VAL A 589 -19.45 26.06 10.07
CA VAL A 589 -18.66 27.07 9.40
C VAL A 589 -18.26 26.50 8.05
N ILE A 590 -18.81 27.09 7.00
CA ILE A 590 -18.55 26.68 5.62
C ILE A 590 -17.79 27.79 4.87
N THR A 591 -17.00 27.42 3.87
CA THR A 591 -16.48 28.38 2.89
C THR A 591 -16.36 27.72 1.53
N ASN A 592 -16.78 28.45 0.49
CA ASN A 592 -16.73 28.00 -0.89
C ASN A 592 -15.95 29.03 -1.69
N PHE A 593 -14.93 28.57 -2.43
CA PHE A 593 -14.04 29.44 -3.20
C PHE A 593 -13.54 28.71 -4.44
N ARG A 594 -13.00 29.46 -5.40
CA ARG A 594 -12.39 28.89 -6.61
C ARG A 594 -10.88 29.00 -6.54
N LEU A 595 -10.18 27.95 -6.96
CA LEU A 595 -8.74 27.95 -7.19
C LEU A 595 -8.44 27.79 -8.68
N LYS A 596 -7.44 28.52 -9.16
CA LYS A 596 -6.79 28.33 -10.46
C LYS A 596 -5.47 27.58 -10.32
N GLU A 597 -4.97 27.05 -11.43
CA GLU A 597 -3.66 26.38 -11.53
C GLU A 597 -2.55 27.18 -10.80
N GLY A 598 -1.83 26.51 -9.90
CA GLY A 598 -0.76 27.09 -9.07
C GLY A 598 -1.23 27.79 -7.79
N GLN A 599 -2.53 27.97 -7.58
CA GLN A 599 -3.07 28.60 -6.36
C GLN A 599 -3.32 27.57 -5.25
N ALA A 600 -3.05 27.97 -4.01
CA ALA A 600 -3.28 27.13 -2.84
C ALA A 600 -3.85 27.91 -1.65
N VAL A 601 -4.52 27.20 -0.75
CA VAL A 601 -5.03 27.72 0.53
C VAL A 601 -4.70 26.70 1.61
N SER A 602 -4.07 27.14 2.69
CA SER A 602 -3.77 26.28 3.84
C SER A 602 -4.68 26.61 5.01
N PHE A 603 -5.33 25.58 5.55
CA PHE A 603 -6.11 25.63 6.78
C PHE A 603 -5.29 25.05 7.92
N ILE A 604 -5.10 25.83 8.98
CA ILE A 604 -4.32 25.46 10.16
C ILE A 604 -5.25 25.49 11.36
N LEU A 605 -5.53 24.32 11.94
CA LEU A 605 -6.27 24.20 13.19
C LEU A 605 -5.30 24.02 14.35
N ARG A 606 -5.40 24.89 15.35
CA ARG A 606 -4.55 24.87 16.55
C ARG A 606 -5.34 25.28 17.79
N ASP A 607 -4.71 25.17 18.96
CA ASP A 607 -5.21 25.77 20.19
C ASP A 607 -5.40 27.29 20.00
N ALA A 608 -6.48 27.86 20.52
CA ALA A 608 -6.73 29.29 20.41
C ALA A 608 -5.78 30.12 21.30
N ASP A 609 -5.34 29.57 22.43
CA ASP A 609 -4.44 30.23 23.37
C ASP A 609 -2.96 30.02 22.98
N ASP A 610 -2.64 29.06 22.09
CA ASP A 610 -1.34 28.99 21.42
C ASP A 610 -1.22 30.11 20.39
N HIS A 611 -0.62 31.22 20.80
CA HIS A 611 -0.37 32.36 19.93
C HIS A 611 0.90 32.19 19.07
N TYR A 612 1.74 31.17 19.26
CA TYR A 612 3.06 31.10 18.61
C TYR A 612 3.11 30.26 17.32
N PRO A 613 3.74 30.77 16.23
CA PRO A 613 4.11 32.15 16.00
C PRO A 613 2.89 33.06 15.77
N ASN A 614 3.07 34.35 16.11
CA ASN A 614 2.04 35.38 16.03
C ASN A 614 1.58 35.65 14.59
N HIS A 615 2.45 35.38 13.61
CA HIS A 615 2.17 35.46 12.18
C HIS A 615 2.31 34.06 11.57
N ILE A 616 1.37 33.69 10.71
CA ILE A 616 1.37 32.45 9.94
C ILE A 616 1.18 32.85 8.49
N ASP A 617 2.22 32.68 7.69
CA ASP A 617 2.23 32.90 6.24
C ASP A 617 2.43 31.58 5.50
N THR A 618 2.34 31.61 4.17
CA THR A 618 2.50 30.42 3.33
C THR A 618 3.92 29.84 3.43
N SER A 619 4.96 30.68 3.52
CA SER A 619 6.36 30.24 3.65
C SER A 619 6.59 29.40 4.92
N LEU A 620 6.01 29.82 6.05
CA LEU A 620 6.08 29.05 7.29
C LEU A 620 5.37 27.69 7.15
N VAL A 621 4.22 27.64 6.48
CA VAL A 621 3.49 26.38 6.26
C VAL A 621 4.30 25.44 5.35
N ASP A 622 4.94 25.98 4.31
CA ASP A 622 5.84 25.24 3.42
C ASP A 622 7.04 24.65 4.19
N ASP A 623 7.72 25.46 5.00
CA ASP A 623 8.84 25.01 5.84
C ASP A 623 8.39 23.92 6.83
N VAL A 624 7.23 24.09 7.46
CA VAL A 624 6.69 23.12 8.43
C VAL A 624 6.29 21.81 7.74
N GLN A 625 5.73 21.85 6.52
CA GLN A 625 5.47 20.66 5.70
C GLN A 625 6.79 19.98 5.31
N MET A 626 7.77 20.74 4.82
CA MET A 626 9.08 20.24 4.41
C MET A 626 9.84 19.57 5.56
N GLU A 627 9.90 20.21 6.74
CA GLU A 627 10.56 19.62 7.91
C GLU A 627 9.83 18.36 8.40
N THR A 628 8.49 18.31 8.29
CA THR A 628 7.70 17.09 8.57
C THR A 628 8.08 15.96 7.62
N VAL A 629 8.17 16.21 6.31
CA VAL A 629 8.63 15.22 5.32
C VAL A 629 10.06 14.76 5.60
N LYS A 630 10.98 15.69 5.91
CA LYS A 630 12.37 15.36 6.26
C LYS A 630 12.48 14.53 7.54
N PHE A 631 11.69 14.82 8.58
CA PHE A 631 11.72 14.10 9.85
C PHE A 631 11.43 12.62 9.61
N TRP A 632 10.33 12.35 8.91
CA TRP A 632 9.88 10.98 8.64
C TRP A 632 10.85 10.23 7.74
N ASN A 633 11.30 10.85 6.64
CA ASN A 633 12.30 10.27 5.74
C ASN A 633 13.62 9.91 6.47
N ARG A 634 14.11 10.83 7.29
CA ARG A 634 15.32 10.63 8.11
C ARG A 634 15.13 9.54 9.16
N TRP A 635 13.95 9.46 9.77
CA TRP A 635 13.63 8.40 10.74
C TRP A 635 13.58 7.03 10.05
N ILE A 636 12.74 6.86 9.03
CA ILE A 636 12.56 5.55 8.37
C ILE A 636 13.83 5.09 7.63
N GLY A 637 14.66 6.01 7.15
CA GLY A 637 15.99 5.71 6.60
C GLY A 637 16.98 5.08 7.60
N GLY A 638 16.63 5.02 8.90
CA GLY A 638 17.34 4.21 9.90
C GLY A 638 16.96 2.73 9.92
N SER A 639 15.95 2.31 9.14
CA SER A 639 15.51 0.92 9.04
C SER A 639 16.61 0.02 8.48
N LYS A 640 16.76 -1.17 9.08
CA LYS A 640 17.65 -2.25 8.64
C LYS A 640 16.92 -3.28 7.77
N TYR A 641 15.65 -3.06 7.46
CA TYR A 641 14.93 -3.90 6.50
C TYR A 641 15.34 -3.54 5.07
N GLY A 642 15.47 -4.57 4.22
CA GLY A 642 15.76 -4.45 2.80
C GLY A 642 15.35 -5.71 2.05
N GLY A 643 14.27 -6.36 2.53
CA GLY A 643 13.72 -7.59 1.99
C GLY A 643 12.65 -7.33 0.92
N ARG A 644 12.05 -8.41 0.40
CA ARG A 644 11.08 -8.37 -0.71
C ARG A 644 9.88 -7.43 -0.51
N TRP A 645 9.40 -7.26 0.72
CA TRP A 645 8.18 -6.51 1.03
C TRP A 645 8.44 -5.13 1.64
N ASP A 646 9.49 -4.46 1.16
CA ASP A 646 9.98 -3.19 1.73
C ASP A 646 8.90 -2.11 1.87
N SER A 647 8.06 -1.91 0.85
CA SER A 647 7.00 -0.89 0.86
C SER A 647 6.01 -1.08 2.01
N VAL A 648 5.55 -2.30 2.24
CA VAL A 648 4.56 -2.65 3.27
C VAL A 648 5.18 -2.64 4.67
N VAL A 649 6.41 -3.13 4.80
CA VAL A 649 7.17 -3.09 6.06
C VAL A 649 7.49 -1.64 6.45
N THR A 650 7.96 -0.82 5.50
CA THR A 650 8.20 0.62 5.67
C THR A 650 6.94 1.35 6.15
N ARG A 651 5.79 1.07 5.51
CA ARG A 651 4.51 1.67 5.92
C ARG A 651 4.08 1.22 7.31
N SER A 652 4.19 -0.07 7.63
CA SER A 652 3.87 -0.60 8.95
C SER A 652 4.76 -0.01 10.05
N LEU A 653 6.06 0.19 9.78
CA LEU A 653 6.98 0.84 10.72
C LEU A 653 6.63 2.31 10.96
N LEU A 654 6.27 3.05 9.91
CA LEU A 654 5.79 4.43 10.01
C LEU A 654 4.49 4.53 10.83
N ILE A 655 3.61 3.54 10.74
CA ILE A 655 2.37 3.45 11.53
C ILE A 655 2.68 3.14 12.99
N LEU A 656 3.44 2.07 13.28
CA LEU A 656 3.87 1.73 14.64
C LEU A 656 4.57 2.91 15.33
N LYS A 657 5.36 3.70 14.58
CA LYS A 657 5.97 4.91 15.10
C LYS A 657 4.96 6.00 15.42
N MET A 658 3.91 6.19 14.61
CA MET A 658 2.83 7.14 14.91
C MET A 658 2.07 6.80 16.20
N LEU A 659 1.97 5.52 16.57
CA LEU A 659 1.28 5.07 17.80
C LEU A 659 2.08 5.30 19.09
N ILE A 660 3.28 5.89 19.03
CA ILE A 660 4.07 6.23 20.22
C ILE A 660 3.67 7.62 20.75
N PHE A 661 3.29 7.67 22.03
CA PHE A 661 3.21 8.92 22.78
C PHE A 661 4.60 9.29 23.31
N GLU A 662 5.34 10.08 22.54
CA GLU A 662 6.75 10.43 22.83
C GLU A 662 7.01 11.04 24.23
N PRO A 663 6.12 11.85 24.86
CA PRO A 663 6.38 12.42 26.19
C PRO A 663 6.57 11.40 27.31
N THR A 664 6.15 10.14 27.10
CA THR A 664 6.34 9.03 28.05
C THR A 664 7.03 7.82 27.44
N GLY A 665 6.95 7.64 26.12
CA GLY A 665 7.34 6.41 25.44
C GLY A 665 6.27 5.32 25.43
N ALA A 666 5.08 5.57 25.99
CA ALA A 666 3.93 4.68 25.89
C ALA A 666 3.53 4.44 24.42
N ILE A 667 3.02 3.25 24.10
CA ILE A 667 2.62 2.86 22.74
C ILE A 667 1.17 2.41 22.80
N VAL A 668 0.27 3.11 22.10
CA VAL A 668 -1.17 2.76 22.12
C VAL A 668 -1.46 1.55 21.21
N ALA A 669 -2.42 0.70 21.60
CA ALA A 669 -2.82 -0.46 20.78
C ALA A 669 -3.46 -0.02 19.45
N ALA A 670 -4.26 1.05 19.47
CA ALA A 670 -4.75 1.76 18.29
C ALA A 670 -5.05 3.24 18.64
N PRO A 671 -5.17 4.16 17.67
CA PRO A 671 -5.54 5.55 17.94
C PRO A 671 -7.07 5.74 18.04
N THR A 672 -7.86 4.72 17.69
CA THR A 672 -9.32 4.70 17.63
C THR A 672 -9.95 3.99 18.82
N PHE A 673 -11.25 4.22 19.02
CA PHE A 673 -12.10 3.49 19.97
C PHE A 673 -13.41 3.08 19.32
N SER A 674 -14.01 2.00 19.82
CA SER A 674 -15.36 1.53 19.49
C SER A 674 -15.66 1.25 18.01
N LEU A 675 -14.64 0.92 17.23
CA LEU A 675 -14.86 0.27 15.94
C LEU A 675 -15.20 -1.23 16.16
N PRO A 676 -16.14 -1.81 15.40
CA PRO A 676 -16.76 -3.09 15.74
C PRO A 676 -16.04 -4.31 15.16
N GLU A 677 -15.97 -5.40 15.93
CA GLU A 677 -15.53 -6.74 15.47
C GLU A 677 -16.62 -7.50 14.66
N ASP A 678 -17.88 -7.02 14.65
CA ASP A 678 -18.94 -7.46 13.72
C ASP A 678 -19.96 -6.31 13.58
N PHE A 679 -20.46 -6.05 12.36
CA PHE A 679 -21.37 -4.91 12.14
C PHE A 679 -22.70 -5.10 12.88
N GLY A 680 -23.10 -4.09 13.67
CA GLY A 680 -24.25 -4.18 14.59
C GLY A 680 -23.94 -4.94 15.88
N GLY A 681 -22.71 -5.42 16.07
CA GLY A 681 -22.26 -6.18 17.22
C GLY A 681 -21.94 -5.34 18.47
N SER A 682 -21.71 -6.05 19.57
CA SER A 682 -21.41 -5.50 20.90
C SER A 682 -19.93 -5.45 21.25
N ARG A 683 -19.06 -5.96 20.38
CA ARG A 683 -17.60 -6.05 20.53
C ARG A 683 -16.93 -4.79 19.97
N ASN A 684 -17.01 -3.72 20.75
CA ASN A 684 -16.56 -2.38 20.40
C ASN A 684 -15.79 -1.82 21.61
N TRP A 685 -14.47 -1.63 21.49
CA TRP A 685 -13.58 -1.37 22.63
C TRP A 685 -12.70 -0.12 22.44
N ASP A 686 -12.25 0.50 23.53
CA ASP A 686 -11.29 1.62 23.48
C ASP A 686 -9.85 1.11 23.56
N TYR A 687 -9.06 1.39 22.52
CA TYR A 687 -7.69 0.86 22.34
C TYR A 687 -6.61 1.94 22.47
N ARG A 688 -6.96 3.13 22.95
CA ARG A 688 -6.07 4.31 23.06
C ARG A 688 -5.12 4.25 24.27
N TYR A 689 -4.96 3.07 24.84
CA TYR A 689 -4.18 2.77 26.03
C TYR A 689 -2.95 1.91 25.68
N SER A 690 -1.97 1.89 26.57
CA SER A 690 -0.72 1.14 26.40
C SER A 690 -0.82 -0.20 27.12
N TRP A 691 -1.19 -1.26 26.39
CA TRP A 691 -1.12 -2.63 26.87
C TRP A 691 0.34 -3.06 27.04
N VAL A 692 0.64 -3.76 28.15
CA VAL A 692 1.97 -4.32 28.40
C VAL A 692 2.38 -5.26 27.26
N ARG A 693 1.43 -6.10 26.82
CA ARG A 693 1.50 -7.05 25.71
C ARG A 693 1.91 -6.38 24.39
N ASP A 694 1.02 -5.54 23.85
CA ASP A 694 1.10 -4.94 22.53
C ASP A 694 2.38 -4.14 22.33
N ALA A 695 2.73 -3.35 23.35
CA ALA A 695 3.93 -2.55 23.33
C ALA A 695 5.21 -3.41 23.53
N SER A 696 5.18 -4.49 24.32
CA SER A 696 6.32 -5.43 24.43
C SER A 696 6.65 -6.12 23.12
N PHE A 697 5.64 -6.58 22.38
CA PHE A 697 5.84 -7.12 21.03
C PHE A 697 6.31 -6.04 20.03
N THR A 698 5.90 -4.78 20.23
CA THR A 698 6.35 -3.66 19.39
C THR A 698 7.84 -3.34 19.60
N ILE A 699 8.36 -3.44 20.84
CA ILE A 699 9.81 -3.32 21.13
C ILE A 699 10.63 -4.29 20.27
N TYR A 700 10.20 -5.56 20.17
CA TYR A 700 10.91 -6.58 19.40
C TYR A 700 11.11 -6.14 17.95
N ILE A 701 10.06 -5.62 17.30
CA ILE A 701 10.13 -5.12 15.93
C ILE A 701 11.08 -3.93 15.84
N PHE A 702 10.94 -2.92 16.70
CA PHE A 702 11.81 -1.76 16.68
C PHE A 702 13.29 -2.11 16.86
N LEU A 703 13.65 -2.92 17.86
CA LEU A 703 15.03 -3.39 18.06
C LEU A 703 15.59 -4.15 16.84
N ARG A 704 14.76 -4.97 16.20
CA ARG A 704 15.16 -5.78 15.04
C ARG A 704 15.29 -4.98 13.75
N MET A 705 14.47 -3.93 13.58
CA MET A 705 14.58 -3.00 12.46
C MET A 705 15.60 -1.88 12.70
N GLY A 706 16.14 -1.71 13.91
CA GLY A 706 17.23 -0.77 14.21
C GLY A 706 16.84 0.47 15.03
N PHE A 707 15.60 0.56 15.47
CA PHE A 707 15.01 1.68 16.20
C PHE A 707 15.17 1.51 17.72
N SER A 708 16.36 1.84 18.24
CA SER A 708 16.68 1.60 19.65
C SER A 708 16.13 2.66 20.62
N HIS A 709 15.90 3.90 20.18
CA HIS A 709 15.39 4.98 21.04
C HIS A 709 13.95 4.72 21.50
N GLU A 710 13.11 4.23 20.58
CA GLU A 710 11.71 3.85 20.81
C GLU A 710 11.63 2.71 21.83
N ALA A 711 12.42 1.65 21.60
CA ALA A 711 12.55 0.53 22.51
C ALA A 711 13.03 0.96 23.92
N GLU A 712 13.98 1.88 23.99
CA GLU A 712 14.51 2.38 25.26
C GLU A 712 13.47 3.22 26.03
N ALA A 713 12.78 4.15 25.36
CA ALA A 713 11.78 5.01 25.99
C ALA A 713 10.64 4.19 26.64
N TYR A 714 10.09 3.21 25.91
CA TYR A 714 9.05 2.32 26.46
C TYR A 714 9.59 1.39 27.55
N SER A 715 10.83 0.91 27.43
CA SER A 715 11.43 0.07 28.48
C SER A 715 11.59 0.83 29.80
N SER A 716 12.01 2.10 29.75
CA SER A 716 12.09 2.96 30.93
C SER A 716 10.70 3.28 31.52
N PHE A 717 9.70 3.55 30.66
CA PHE A 717 8.30 3.66 31.07
C PHE A 717 7.85 2.43 31.87
N MET A 718 8.11 1.22 31.36
CA MET A 718 7.71 -0.02 32.03
C MET A 718 8.45 -0.30 33.33
N PHE A 719 9.76 -0.06 33.40
CA PHE A 719 10.49 -0.20 34.66
C PHE A 719 9.93 0.72 35.76
N GLN A 720 9.53 1.94 35.42
CA GLN A 720 8.88 2.81 36.39
C GLN A 720 7.47 2.33 36.79
N ARG A 721 6.66 1.79 35.86
CA ARG A 721 5.35 1.21 36.23
C ARG A 721 5.51 0.02 37.19
N ILE A 722 6.57 -0.77 37.04
CA ILE A 722 6.92 -1.87 37.98
C ILE A 722 7.28 -1.32 39.36
N ASP A 723 8.09 -0.25 39.43
CA ASP A 723 8.41 0.44 40.70
C ASP A 723 7.15 0.98 41.38
N GLU A 724 6.27 1.67 40.64
CA GLU A 724 5.04 2.25 41.19
C GLU A 724 4.03 1.19 41.66
N ALA A 725 3.88 0.08 40.92
CA ALA A 725 3.03 -1.04 41.34
C ALA A 725 3.52 -1.62 42.67
N LYS A 726 4.84 -1.75 42.84
CA LYS A 726 5.48 -2.20 44.07
C LYS A 726 5.30 -1.23 45.23
N GLU A 727 5.51 0.07 45.02
CA GLU A 727 5.31 1.11 46.04
C GLU A 727 3.85 1.14 46.55
N ARG A 728 2.89 1.01 45.64
CA ARG A 728 1.46 0.93 45.94
C ARG A 728 1.01 -0.42 46.50
N LYS A 729 1.91 -1.41 46.58
CA LYS A 729 1.65 -2.80 46.98
C LYS A 729 0.53 -3.47 46.16
N ILE A 730 0.45 -3.15 44.88
CA ILE A 730 -0.45 -3.83 43.94
C ILE A 730 0.12 -5.24 43.74
N GLY A 731 -0.71 -6.25 44.01
CA GLY A 731 -0.26 -7.65 44.08
C GLY A 731 0.19 -8.28 42.76
N SER A 732 -0.09 -7.62 41.64
CA SER A 732 0.27 -8.02 40.27
C SER A 732 0.54 -6.78 39.42
N LEU A 733 1.26 -6.93 38.31
CA LEU A 733 1.41 -5.85 37.33
C LEU A 733 0.06 -5.58 36.63
N PRO A 734 -0.41 -4.32 36.51
CA PRO A 734 -1.57 -3.97 35.68
C PRO A 734 -1.34 -4.31 34.20
N ILE A 735 -2.39 -4.77 33.51
CA ILE A 735 -2.27 -5.28 32.13
C ILE A 735 -2.08 -4.16 31.09
N MET A 736 -2.55 -2.96 31.41
CA MET A 736 -2.51 -1.78 30.55
C MET A 736 -2.42 -0.50 31.39
N PHE A 737 -2.05 0.61 30.73
CA PHE A 737 -1.95 1.93 31.33
C PHE A 737 -2.47 3.03 30.41
N THR A 738 -2.89 4.17 30.97
CA THR A 738 -3.03 5.41 30.18
C THR A 738 -1.68 5.80 29.57
N ILE A 739 -1.68 6.71 28.58
CA ILE A 739 -0.43 7.19 27.98
C ILE A 739 0.49 7.91 28.98
N LYS A 740 -0.05 8.25 30.16
CA LYS A 740 0.64 8.85 31.32
C LYS A 740 1.00 7.86 32.44
N GLY A 741 0.65 6.58 32.30
CA GLY A 741 0.96 5.55 33.29
C GLY A 741 -0.10 5.34 34.39
N GLU A 742 -1.30 5.93 34.26
CA GLU A 742 -2.40 5.71 35.20
C GLU A 742 -3.08 4.35 34.94
N THR A 743 -3.70 3.79 35.98
CA THR A 743 -4.28 2.42 35.97
C THR A 743 -5.78 2.40 36.19
N ASP A 744 -6.39 3.55 36.49
CA ASP A 744 -7.84 3.68 36.63
C ASP A 744 -8.43 4.02 35.26
N ILE A 745 -8.99 3.01 34.60
CA ILE A 745 -9.49 3.10 33.22
C ILE A 745 -10.92 2.53 33.19
N PRO A 746 -11.89 3.21 33.84
CA PRO A 746 -13.26 2.73 33.92
C PRO A 746 -13.91 2.67 32.54
N GLU A 747 -14.58 1.56 32.23
CA GLU A 747 -15.38 1.42 31.02
C GLU A 747 -16.68 2.22 31.13
N ILE A 748 -16.93 3.14 30.19
CA ILE A 748 -18.07 4.05 30.19
C ILE A 748 -18.76 3.98 28.82
N GLU A 749 -20.06 3.70 28.81
CA GLU A 749 -20.87 3.71 27.60
C GLU A 749 -21.33 5.13 27.20
N LEU A 750 -21.12 5.47 25.93
CA LEU A 750 -21.50 6.76 25.34
C LEU A 750 -22.83 6.64 24.59
N HIS A 751 -23.94 6.56 25.33
CA HIS A 751 -25.29 6.36 24.79
C HIS A 751 -25.77 7.45 23.79
N HIS A 752 -25.07 8.58 23.68
CA HIS A 752 -25.43 9.67 22.77
C HIS A 752 -25.02 9.42 21.31
N LEU A 753 -24.04 8.54 21.06
CA LEU A 753 -23.56 8.17 19.72
C LEU A 753 -24.30 6.94 19.18
N GLU A 754 -24.50 6.88 17.87
CA GLU A 754 -25.05 5.70 17.18
C GLU A 754 -24.07 4.51 17.15
N GLY A 755 -22.77 4.76 17.01
CA GLY A 755 -21.75 3.73 16.78
C GLY A 755 -21.61 3.36 15.31
N TYR A 756 -20.42 2.93 14.88
CA TYR A 756 -20.13 2.70 13.45
C TYR A 756 -21.14 1.72 12.84
N ARG A 757 -21.90 2.16 11.83
CA ARG A 757 -23.03 1.40 11.23
C ARG A 757 -23.99 0.80 12.29
N ALA A 758 -24.36 1.59 13.29
CA ALA A 758 -25.24 1.23 14.41
C ALA A 758 -24.73 0.10 15.33
N SER A 759 -23.41 -0.15 15.36
CA SER A 759 -22.79 -1.11 16.29
C SER A 759 -22.72 -0.54 17.71
N LYS A 760 -23.36 -1.19 18.67
CA LYS A 760 -23.55 -0.68 20.04
C LYS A 760 -23.21 -1.73 21.11
N PRO A 761 -22.71 -1.30 22.28
CA PRO A 761 -22.54 0.09 22.72
C PRO A 761 -21.26 0.73 22.18
N VAL A 762 -21.20 2.07 22.22
CA VAL A 762 -19.95 2.83 22.08
C VAL A 762 -19.35 2.98 23.47
N ARG A 763 -18.09 2.62 23.65
CA ARG A 763 -17.34 2.64 24.91
C ARG A 763 -16.12 3.53 24.83
N ILE A 764 -15.81 4.19 25.94
CA ILE A 764 -14.48 4.72 26.27
C ILE A 764 -13.97 4.04 27.55
N GLY A 765 -12.66 3.95 27.72
CA GLY A 765 -12.09 3.06 28.74
C GLY A 765 -12.25 1.58 28.39
N ASN A 766 -11.72 0.69 29.21
CA ASN A 766 -11.76 -0.75 28.94
C ASN A 766 -11.78 -1.55 30.24
N GLY A 767 -12.84 -2.34 30.45
CA GLY A 767 -13.02 -3.15 31.65
C GLY A 767 -11.93 -4.20 31.87
N ALA A 768 -11.13 -4.49 30.84
CA ALA A 768 -10.00 -5.41 30.96
C ALA A 768 -8.87 -4.85 31.82
N ALA A 769 -8.84 -3.53 32.09
CA ALA A 769 -7.87 -2.92 33.01
C ALA A 769 -7.88 -3.56 34.42
N PHE A 770 -9.00 -4.19 34.80
CA PHE A 770 -9.19 -4.88 36.08
C PHE A 770 -9.11 -6.43 35.97
N HIS A 771 -8.77 -6.97 34.80
CA HIS A 771 -8.58 -8.40 34.60
C HIS A 771 -7.27 -8.90 35.22
N THR A 772 -7.22 -10.20 35.51
CA THR A 772 -5.96 -10.92 35.75
C THR A 772 -5.59 -11.62 34.46
N GLN A 773 -4.41 -11.30 33.92
CA GLN A 773 -3.85 -11.87 32.70
C GLN A 773 -2.40 -12.26 33.02
N LEU A 774 -2.06 -13.54 32.85
CA LEU A 774 -0.75 -14.07 33.30
C LEU A 774 0.31 -14.01 32.21
N ASP A 775 -0.09 -13.99 30.94
CA ASP A 775 0.80 -13.92 29.79
C ASP A 775 1.67 -12.65 29.72
N ILE A 776 1.19 -11.52 30.26
CA ILE A 776 1.91 -10.23 30.23
C ILE A 776 3.33 -10.34 30.80
N TYR A 777 3.56 -11.24 31.77
CA TYR A 777 4.88 -11.47 32.34
C TYR A 777 5.85 -12.11 31.35
N GLY A 778 5.37 -13.02 30.49
CA GLY A 778 6.18 -13.62 29.44
C GLY A 778 6.56 -12.63 28.36
N GLU A 779 5.61 -11.80 27.95
CA GLU A 779 5.73 -10.82 26.87
C GLU A 779 6.69 -9.70 27.27
N LEU A 780 6.51 -9.15 28.47
CA LEU A 780 7.42 -8.18 29.08
C LEU A 780 8.84 -8.74 29.22
N MET A 781 8.98 -9.98 29.69
CA MET A 781 10.29 -10.62 29.90
C MET A 781 11.00 -10.99 28.60
N ASP A 782 10.27 -11.34 27.53
CA ASP A 782 10.84 -11.48 26.19
C ASP A 782 11.33 -10.11 25.66
N GLY A 783 10.53 -9.06 25.84
CA GLY A 783 10.91 -7.67 25.54
C GLY A 783 12.20 -7.23 26.26
N ILE A 784 12.29 -7.45 27.57
CA ILE A 784 13.49 -7.13 28.39
C ILE A 784 14.71 -7.97 27.95
N TYR A 785 14.52 -9.26 27.68
CA TYR A 785 15.60 -10.13 27.17
C TYR A 785 16.12 -9.67 25.82
N LEU A 786 15.24 -9.24 24.92
CA LEU A 786 15.57 -8.68 23.61
C LEU A 786 16.26 -7.32 23.72
N LEU A 787 15.82 -6.45 24.63
CA LEU A 787 16.47 -5.18 24.95
C LEU A 787 17.93 -5.41 25.38
N ASN A 788 18.17 -6.34 26.33
CA ASN A 788 19.52 -6.69 26.75
C ASN A 788 20.39 -7.29 25.63
N ARG A 789 19.76 -7.89 24.60
CA ARG A 789 20.45 -8.55 23.48
C ARG A 789 20.78 -7.60 22.32
N PHE A 790 19.93 -6.62 22.05
CA PHE A 790 19.99 -5.77 20.85
C PHE A 790 20.01 -4.25 21.13
N GLY A 791 19.58 -3.84 22.32
CA GLY A 791 19.57 -2.45 22.80
C GLY A 791 20.54 -2.24 23.96
N ARG A 792 20.13 -1.52 25.01
CA ARG A 792 20.99 -1.30 26.19
C ARG A 792 21.03 -2.54 27.10
N PRO A 793 22.21 -2.93 27.63
CA PRO A 793 22.31 -3.99 28.63
C PRO A 793 21.51 -3.65 29.89
N VAL A 794 20.87 -4.66 30.48
CA VAL A 794 20.15 -4.53 31.75
C VAL A 794 21.13 -4.12 32.87
N THR A 795 20.71 -3.15 33.70
CA THR A 795 21.45 -2.68 34.88
C THR A 795 21.22 -3.59 36.09
N TYR A 796 21.94 -3.37 37.19
CA TYR A 796 21.72 -4.13 38.42
C TYR A 796 20.34 -3.87 39.03
N ASP A 797 19.87 -2.62 39.07
CA ASP A 797 18.57 -2.29 39.67
C ASP A 797 17.40 -2.81 38.82
N GLN A 798 17.53 -2.74 37.50
CA GLN A 798 16.60 -3.41 36.57
C GLN A 798 16.62 -4.93 36.76
N TRP A 799 17.79 -5.54 36.97
CA TRP A 799 17.89 -6.97 37.30
C TRP A 799 17.17 -7.32 38.60
N LEU A 800 17.21 -6.48 39.63
CA LEU A 800 16.44 -6.71 40.86
C LEU A 800 14.93 -6.79 40.59
N ARG A 801 14.40 -5.94 39.70
CA ARG A 801 12.98 -6.00 39.28
C ARG A 801 12.65 -7.22 38.44
N VAL A 802 13.51 -7.57 37.48
CA VAL A 802 13.40 -8.81 36.70
C VAL A 802 13.37 -10.04 37.62
N ARG A 803 14.21 -10.05 38.67
CA ARG A 803 14.25 -11.12 39.66
C ARG A 803 12.96 -11.20 40.48
N GLU A 804 12.46 -10.06 40.94
CA GLU A 804 11.18 -9.96 41.67
C GLU A 804 9.99 -10.43 40.81
N ILE A 805 9.97 -10.13 39.51
CA ILE A 805 8.96 -10.63 38.56
C ILE A 805 9.04 -12.15 38.42
N ALA A 806 10.24 -12.72 38.22
CA ALA A 806 10.40 -14.16 38.09
C ALA A 806 10.08 -14.93 39.39
N ASP A 807 10.41 -14.37 40.55
CA ASP A 807 9.99 -14.89 41.86
C ASP A 807 8.45 -14.88 42.00
N HIS A 808 7.78 -13.80 41.58
CA HIS A 808 6.31 -13.70 41.57
C HIS A 808 5.66 -14.72 40.62
N VAL A 809 6.18 -14.88 39.40
CA VAL A 809 5.74 -15.88 38.42
C VAL A 809 5.82 -17.31 39.00
N CYS A 810 6.88 -17.63 39.75
CA CYS A 810 7.00 -18.92 40.43
C CYS A 810 5.88 -19.19 41.45
N GLY A 811 5.32 -18.13 42.07
CA GLY A 811 4.21 -18.24 43.02
C GLY A 811 2.84 -18.43 42.36
N ILE A 812 2.58 -17.75 41.24
CA ILE A 812 1.22 -17.61 40.67
C ILE A 812 0.94 -18.47 39.43
N TRP A 813 1.92 -19.16 38.83
CA TRP A 813 1.71 -19.82 37.52
C TRP A 813 0.60 -20.89 37.48
N LYS A 814 0.17 -21.38 38.65
CA LYS A 814 -0.95 -22.33 38.79
C LYS A 814 -2.33 -21.67 38.90
N GLU A 815 -2.39 -20.34 38.99
CA GLU A 815 -3.65 -19.59 39.02
C GLU A 815 -4.30 -19.53 37.63
N THR A 816 -5.60 -19.24 37.61
CA THR A 816 -6.39 -19.06 36.39
C THR A 816 -6.52 -17.58 36.01
N ASP A 817 -6.63 -17.31 34.72
CA ASP A 817 -6.57 -15.96 34.14
C ASP A 817 -7.53 -15.79 32.96
N MET A 818 -7.48 -14.64 32.29
CA MET A 818 -8.42 -14.24 31.22
C MET A 818 -7.84 -14.33 29.80
N SER A 819 -6.65 -14.94 29.63
CA SER A 819 -5.95 -15.10 28.34
C SER A 819 -5.50 -13.79 27.67
N ILE A 820 -4.73 -13.94 26.60
CA ILE A 820 -4.45 -12.87 25.61
C ILE A 820 -5.72 -12.25 25.03
N TRP A 821 -6.82 -13.01 24.94
CA TRP A 821 -8.08 -12.52 24.38
C TRP A 821 -8.96 -11.77 25.37
N GLU A 822 -8.48 -11.57 26.61
CA GLU A 822 -9.15 -10.75 27.64
C GLU A 822 -10.62 -11.13 27.83
N VAL A 823 -10.91 -12.44 27.83
CA VAL A 823 -12.28 -12.96 27.83
C VAL A 823 -13.08 -12.40 29.00
N ARG A 824 -14.37 -12.14 28.82
CA ARG A 824 -15.29 -11.69 29.88
C ARG A 824 -15.92 -12.85 30.65
N GLY A 825 -15.65 -14.10 30.22
CA GLY A 825 -16.14 -15.33 30.82
C GLY A 825 -15.45 -15.70 32.14
N LYS A 826 -15.32 -17.01 32.40
CA LYS A 826 -14.64 -17.52 33.60
C LYS A 826 -13.13 -17.54 33.40
N LYS A 827 -12.38 -17.23 34.47
CA LYS A 827 -10.94 -17.49 34.53
C LYS A 827 -10.64 -18.96 34.32
N GLN A 828 -9.69 -19.28 33.43
CA GLN A 828 -9.30 -20.66 33.07
C GLN A 828 -7.77 -20.83 33.06
N ASN A 829 -7.28 -22.05 32.86
CA ASN A 829 -5.87 -22.35 32.62
C ASN A 829 -5.60 -22.32 31.11
N PHE A 830 -5.48 -21.12 30.54
CA PHE A 830 -5.23 -20.94 29.11
C PHE A 830 -3.82 -21.41 28.71
N VAL A 831 -3.74 -22.19 27.62
CA VAL A 831 -2.47 -22.76 27.13
C VAL A 831 -1.49 -21.67 26.73
N TYR A 832 -1.97 -20.58 26.10
CA TYR A 832 -1.17 -19.39 25.81
C TYR A 832 -0.54 -18.80 27.08
N SER A 833 -1.35 -18.54 28.11
CA SER A 833 -0.89 -17.96 29.37
C SER A 833 0.15 -18.82 30.06
N LYS A 834 -0.02 -20.16 30.07
CA LYS A 834 1.01 -21.06 30.62
C LYS A 834 2.30 -21.05 29.79
N ILE A 835 2.22 -21.04 28.46
CA ILE A 835 3.39 -20.90 27.58
C ILE A 835 4.14 -19.58 27.87
N MET A 836 3.43 -18.46 28.05
CA MET A 836 4.07 -17.18 28.33
C MET A 836 4.63 -17.09 29.77
N MET A 837 4.00 -17.74 30.75
CA MET A 837 4.62 -17.91 32.09
C MET A 837 5.91 -18.74 32.04
N TRP A 838 5.99 -19.76 31.17
CA TRP A 838 7.25 -20.46 30.88
C TRP A 838 8.29 -19.53 30.25
N VAL A 839 7.89 -18.68 29.29
CA VAL A 839 8.78 -17.70 28.65
C VAL A 839 9.37 -16.77 29.71
N ALA A 840 8.58 -16.25 30.65
CA ALA A 840 9.06 -15.37 31.71
C ALA A 840 10.25 -15.98 32.48
N LEU A 841 10.13 -17.23 32.93
CA LEU A 841 11.18 -17.92 33.69
C LEU A 841 12.38 -18.30 32.82
N ASP A 842 12.16 -18.80 31.59
CA ASP A 842 13.24 -19.10 30.65
C ASP A 842 14.07 -17.85 30.31
N ARG A 843 13.42 -16.70 30.07
CA ARG A 843 14.12 -15.44 29.80
C ARG A 843 14.85 -14.90 31.02
N ALA A 844 14.27 -15.02 32.22
CA ALA A 844 14.93 -14.67 33.48
C ALA A 844 16.23 -15.47 33.69
N LEU A 845 16.17 -16.79 33.51
CA LEU A 845 17.32 -17.70 33.62
C LEU A 845 18.40 -17.37 32.57
N ARG A 846 18.01 -17.20 31.30
CA ARG A 846 18.95 -16.84 30.22
C ARG A 846 19.62 -15.49 30.46
N LEU A 847 18.90 -14.51 31.02
CA LEU A 847 19.45 -13.21 31.37
C LEU A 847 20.44 -13.32 32.54
N ALA A 848 20.09 -14.11 33.58
CA ALA A 848 20.99 -14.39 34.70
C ALA A 848 22.32 -14.99 34.23
N ASP A 849 22.25 -16.02 33.37
CA ASP A 849 23.44 -16.70 32.84
C ASP A 849 24.24 -15.83 31.88
N LYS A 850 23.58 -15.07 31.01
CA LYS A 850 24.27 -14.23 30.01
C LYS A 850 25.03 -13.04 30.63
N ARG A 851 24.65 -12.62 31.84
CA ARG A 851 25.23 -11.46 32.55
C ARG A 851 25.92 -11.83 33.86
N SER A 852 25.94 -13.12 34.23
CA SER A 852 26.41 -13.62 35.54
C SER A 852 25.73 -12.94 36.74
N PHE A 853 24.44 -12.64 36.63
CA PHE A 853 23.71 -11.92 37.68
C PHE A 853 23.38 -12.81 38.90
N PRO A 854 23.38 -12.25 40.14
CA PRO A 854 22.96 -12.97 41.34
C PRO A 854 21.49 -13.41 41.31
N CYS A 855 21.27 -14.73 41.32
CA CYS A 855 19.97 -15.39 41.29
C CYS A 855 19.89 -16.43 42.43
N PRO A 856 19.45 -16.05 43.64
CA PRO A 856 19.38 -16.97 44.79
C PRO A 856 18.37 -18.11 44.58
N HIS A 857 17.16 -17.80 44.09
CA HIS A 857 16.08 -18.77 43.87
C HIS A 857 16.19 -19.54 42.54
N ARG A 858 17.39 -19.59 41.94
CA ARG A 858 17.65 -20.24 40.63
C ARG A 858 17.04 -21.65 40.51
N GLN A 859 17.11 -22.45 41.57
CA GLN A 859 16.57 -23.82 41.58
C GLN A 859 15.04 -23.86 41.58
N GLU A 860 14.38 -22.87 42.16
CA GLU A 860 12.92 -22.75 42.15
C GLU A 860 12.43 -22.32 40.77
N TRP A 861 13.13 -21.38 40.13
CA TRP A 861 12.86 -20.96 38.76
C TRP A 861 13.00 -22.11 37.76
N TYR A 862 14.03 -22.95 37.91
CA TYR A 862 14.18 -24.17 37.12
C TYR A 862 12.98 -25.13 37.31
N ARG A 863 12.62 -25.45 38.56
CA ARG A 863 11.48 -26.33 38.88
C ARG A 863 10.15 -25.78 38.35
N ALA A 864 9.91 -24.48 38.49
CA ALA A 864 8.68 -23.85 38.03
C ALA A 864 8.62 -23.84 36.49
N ARG A 865 9.70 -23.44 35.80
CA ARG A 865 9.80 -23.50 34.34
C ARG A 865 9.54 -24.90 33.82
N ASP A 866 10.23 -25.90 34.36
CA ASP A 866 10.15 -27.28 33.87
C ASP A 866 8.77 -27.88 34.20
N GLY A 867 8.20 -27.56 35.38
CA GLY A 867 6.85 -27.93 35.76
C GLY A 867 5.76 -27.35 34.84
N ILE A 868 5.86 -26.06 34.46
CA ILE A 868 4.95 -25.45 33.49
C ILE A 868 5.05 -26.16 32.13
N TYR A 869 6.27 -26.49 31.70
CA TYR A 869 6.51 -27.15 30.41
C TYR A 869 5.84 -28.52 30.34
N GLU A 870 6.09 -29.39 31.32
CA GLU A 870 5.46 -30.71 31.38
C GLU A 870 3.94 -30.62 31.53
N GLU A 871 3.43 -29.68 32.35
CA GLU A 871 1.99 -29.51 32.53
C GLU A 871 1.26 -29.06 31.25
N VAL A 872 1.86 -28.16 30.45
CA VAL A 872 1.34 -27.79 29.13
C VAL A 872 1.40 -28.96 28.15
N MET A 873 2.46 -29.77 28.18
CA MET A 873 2.60 -30.94 27.30
C MET A 873 1.65 -32.09 27.67
N GLU A 874 1.30 -32.23 28.95
CA GLU A 874 0.38 -33.25 29.46
C GLU A 874 -1.09 -32.85 29.29
N LYS A 875 -1.45 -31.62 29.70
CA LYS A 875 -2.84 -31.16 29.79
C LYS A 875 -3.27 -30.27 28.62
N GLY A 876 -2.33 -29.53 28.03
CA GLY A 876 -2.61 -28.60 26.92
C GLY A 876 -2.70 -29.26 25.54
N TYR A 877 -2.29 -30.52 25.40
CA TYR A 877 -2.39 -31.28 24.14
C TYR A 877 -3.45 -32.38 24.25
N ASN A 878 -4.57 -32.21 23.53
CA ASN A 878 -5.60 -33.23 23.46
C ASN A 878 -5.17 -34.34 22.49
N LYS A 879 -5.03 -35.56 23.02
CA LYS A 879 -4.54 -36.75 22.29
C LYS A 879 -5.57 -37.34 21.33
N ASP A 880 -6.86 -37.12 21.57
CA ASP A 880 -7.94 -37.61 20.72
C ASP A 880 -8.13 -36.67 19.51
N LEU A 881 -8.14 -35.35 19.76
CA LEU A 881 -8.15 -34.33 18.70
C LEU A 881 -6.81 -34.16 17.98
N ASN A 882 -5.72 -34.66 18.57
CA ASN A 882 -4.35 -34.52 18.11
C ASN A 882 -3.88 -33.06 17.92
N CYS A 883 -4.35 -32.14 18.77
CA CYS A 883 -3.95 -30.74 18.73
C CYS A 883 -3.81 -30.14 20.13
N PHE A 884 -3.07 -29.05 20.22
CA PHE A 884 -3.15 -28.16 21.38
C PHE A 884 -4.51 -27.46 21.43
N ILE A 885 -4.97 -27.16 22.64
CA ILE A 885 -6.30 -26.63 22.98
C ILE A 885 -6.23 -25.19 23.47
N GLN A 886 -7.38 -24.54 23.64
CA GLN A 886 -7.50 -23.20 24.23
C GLN A 886 -7.10 -23.16 25.71
N SER A 887 -7.71 -24.01 26.53
CA SER A 887 -7.46 -24.11 27.97
C SER A 887 -7.68 -25.54 28.45
N TYR A 888 -7.19 -25.85 29.66
CA TYR A 888 -7.39 -27.19 30.25
C TYR A 888 -8.87 -27.48 30.54
N GLU A 889 -9.68 -26.45 30.75
CA GLU A 889 -11.12 -26.52 30.99
C GLU A 889 -11.94 -26.62 29.69
N ALA A 890 -11.54 -25.91 28.62
CA ALA A 890 -12.16 -25.95 27.30
C ALA A 890 -11.39 -26.91 26.36
N ASN A 891 -11.27 -28.16 26.77
CA ASN A 891 -10.33 -29.13 26.19
C ASN A 891 -10.68 -29.68 24.80
N GLU A 892 -11.78 -29.23 24.20
CA GLU A 892 -12.15 -29.52 22.81
C GLU A 892 -12.05 -28.28 21.89
N VAL A 893 -11.81 -27.09 22.46
CA VAL A 893 -11.75 -25.82 21.73
C VAL A 893 -10.33 -25.55 21.23
N LEU A 894 -10.21 -25.15 19.97
CA LEU A 894 -8.94 -24.75 19.35
C LEU A 894 -8.73 -23.24 19.46
N ASP A 895 -7.48 -22.82 19.74
CA ASP A 895 -7.10 -21.42 19.81
C ASP A 895 -5.86 -21.13 18.93
N SER A 896 -5.96 -20.12 18.07
CA SER A 896 -4.88 -19.68 17.20
C SER A 896 -3.70 -19.07 17.96
N ALA A 897 -3.88 -18.63 19.21
CA ALA A 897 -2.82 -18.09 20.05
C ALA A 897 -1.66 -19.08 20.25
N VAL A 898 -1.92 -20.39 20.18
CA VAL A 898 -0.88 -21.44 20.28
C VAL A 898 0.16 -21.35 19.15
N LEU A 899 -0.13 -20.66 18.04
CA LEU A 899 0.84 -20.37 16.98
C LEU A 899 2.09 -19.61 17.50
N ILE A 900 2.01 -18.96 18.67
CA ILE A 900 3.17 -18.33 19.34
C ILE A 900 4.25 -19.33 19.76
N ALA A 901 3.89 -20.60 20.04
CA ALA A 901 4.76 -21.57 20.70
C ALA A 901 6.14 -21.77 20.00
N PRO A 902 6.22 -21.96 18.67
CA PRO A 902 7.50 -22.01 17.95
C PRO A 902 8.15 -20.64 17.74
N LEU A 903 7.42 -19.53 17.92
CA LEU A 903 7.96 -18.16 17.81
C LEU A 903 8.82 -17.84 19.03
N VAL A 904 8.32 -18.16 20.24
CA VAL A 904 9.00 -17.95 21.54
C VAL A 904 9.92 -19.10 21.98
N PHE A 905 10.08 -20.12 21.13
CA PHE A 905 10.92 -21.32 21.35
C PHE A 905 10.43 -22.25 22.47
N PHE A 906 9.12 -22.27 22.74
CA PHE A 906 8.51 -23.26 23.63
C PHE A 906 8.54 -24.66 22.98
N ILE A 907 8.05 -24.79 21.74
CA ILE A 907 8.07 -26.06 21.01
C ILE A 907 8.96 -25.97 19.77
N ALA A 908 9.54 -27.09 19.36
CA ALA A 908 10.19 -27.18 18.05
C ALA A 908 9.12 -26.95 16.96
N PRO A 909 9.38 -26.12 15.92
CA PRO A 909 8.38 -25.85 14.86
C PRO A 909 7.95 -27.07 14.04
N THR A 910 8.59 -28.21 14.30
CA THR A 910 8.53 -29.46 13.54
C THR A 910 8.23 -30.65 14.45
N ASP A 911 7.84 -30.39 15.70
CA ASP A 911 7.28 -31.39 16.60
C ASP A 911 5.93 -31.87 16.02
N PRO A 912 5.67 -33.19 15.93
CA PRO A 912 4.41 -33.71 15.38
C PRO A 912 3.16 -33.13 16.05
N ARG A 913 3.21 -32.82 17.36
CA ARG A 913 2.10 -32.19 18.09
C ARG A 913 1.79 -30.79 17.58
N PHE A 914 2.84 -30.02 17.28
CA PHE A 914 2.69 -28.69 16.68
C PHE A 914 2.21 -28.78 15.23
N LEU A 915 2.79 -29.67 14.42
CA LEU A 915 2.40 -29.85 13.02
C LEU A 915 0.93 -30.30 12.89
N ASN A 916 0.46 -31.24 13.72
CA ASN A 916 -0.94 -31.64 13.75
C ASN A 916 -1.87 -30.47 14.16
N THR A 917 -1.43 -29.63 15.10
CA THR A 917 -2.16 -28.41 15.50
C THR A 917 -2.22 -27.39 14.36
N LEU A 918 -1.13 -27.20 13.62
CA LEU A 918 -1.04 -26.33 12.45
C LEU A 918 -1.98 -26.80 11.33
N ASP A 919 -1.96 -28.10 11.01
CA ASP A 919 -2.87 -28.74 10.05
C ASP A 919 -4.34 -28.77 10.54
N ARG A 920 -4.59 -28.65 11.86
CA ARG A 920 -5.94 -28.45 12.43
C ARG A 920 -6.40 -27.01 12.21
N ILE A 921 -5.59 -26.02 12.55
CA ILE A 921 -5.88 -24.58 12.39
C ILE A 921 -6.16 -24.24 10.90
N LEU A 922 -5.39 -24.83 9.98
CA LEU A 922 -5.55 -24.65 8.52
C LEU A 922 -6.88 -25.15 7.94
N LYS A 923 -7.69 -25.92 8.69
CA LYS A 923 -9.02 -26.36 8.24
C LYS A 923 -10.03 -25.21 8.34
N ALA A 924 -11.09 -25.31 7.55
CA ALA A 924 -12.25 -24.42 7.65
C ALA A 924 -12.97 -24.58 9.00
N PRO A 925 -13.62 -23.53 9.54
CA PRO A 925 -14.41 -23.61 10.77
C PRO A 925 -15.48 -24.72 10.75
N GLU A 926 -16.13 -24.97 9.62
CA GLU A 926 -17.13 -26.03 9.44
C GLU A 926 -16.53 -27.45 9.52
N LYS A 927 -15.19 -27.55 9.48
CA LYS A 927 -14.41 -28.78 9.69
C LYS A 927 -13.66 -28.75 11.04
N GLY A 928 -13.99 -27.80 11.92
CA GLY A 928 -13.36 -27.58 13.24
C GLY A 928 -11.92 -27.03 13.18
N GLY A 929 -11.57 -26.29 12.13
CA GLY A 929 -10.35 -25.47 12.12
C GLY A 929 -10.66 -24.00 12.38
N LEU A 930 -9.74 -23.10 12.06
CA LEU A 930 -9.89 -21.66 12.27
C LEU A 930 -9.62 -20.82 11.00
N THR A 931 -9.36 -21.46 9.85
CA THR A 931 -8.94 -20.76 8.63
C THR A 931 -10.08 -20.66 7.60
N SER A 932 -10.58 -19.45 7.33
CA SER A 932 -11.54 -19.19 6.24
C SER A 932 -10.92 -18.27 5.19
N THR A 933 -11.01 -18.62 3.91
CA THR A 933 -10.46 -17.83 2.78
C THR A 933 -8.98 -17.41 2.95
N GLY A 934 -8.19 -18.17 3.71
CA GLY A 934 -6.79 -17.87 4.02
C GLY A 934 -6.55 -16.96 5.24
N LEU A 935 -7.61 -16.51 5.89
CA LEU A 935 -7.62 -15.68 7.11
C LEU A 935 -7.94 -16.55 8.34
N VAL A 936 -7.39 -16.20 9.51
CA VAL A 936 -7.45 -17.01 10.73
C VAL A 936 -8.25 -16.32 11.83
N TYR A 937 -9.28 -17.00 12.36
CA TYR A 937 -10.06 -16.57 13.53
C TYR A 937 -9.29 -16.81 14.85
N ARG A 938 -9.65 -16.09 15.93
CA ARG A 938 -8.99 -16.28 17.24
C ARG A 938 -9.27 -17.69 17.76
N TYR A 939 -10.56 -18.02 17.83
CA TYR A 939 -11.15 -19.29 18.22
C TYR A 939 -12.56 -19.38 17.60
N ASN A 940 -13.28 -20.48 17.79
CA ASN A 940 -14.67 -20.58 17.34
C ASN A 940 -15.63 -20.03 18.40
N THR A 941 -16.23 -18.85 18.15
CA THR A 941 -17.16 -18.19 19.09
C THR A 941 -18.49 -18.92 19.30
N LEU A 942 -18.77 -20.00 18.55
CA LEU A 942 -19.90 -20.89 18.81
C LEU A 942 -19.56 -22.06 19.75
N GLU A 943 -18.27 -22.32 19.97
CA GLU A 943 -17.76 -23.43 20.81
C GLU A 943 -17.09 -22.92 22.10
N SER A 944 -16.57 -21.69 22.10
CA SER A 944 -15.97 -21.04 23.28
C SER A 944 -16.94 -20.09 24.00
N ASP A 945 -17.05 -20.21 25.32
CA ASP A 945 -17.74 -19.25 26.19
C ASP A 945 -16.76 -18.15 26.65
N ASP A 946 -16.59 -17.14 25.79
CA ASP A 946 -15.78 -15.95 26.08
C ASP A 946 -16.51 -14.90 26.96
N GLY A 947 -17.76 -15.14 27.35
CA GLY A 947 -18.59 -14.24 28.16
C GLY A 947 -19.05 -12.96 27.46
N VAL A 948 -18.80 -12.77 26.16
CA VAL A 948 -19.30 -11.65 25.35
C VAL A 948 -20.36 -12.11 24.35
N GLY A 949 -20.12 -13.26 23.71
CA GLY A 949 -20.98 -13.77 22.64
C GLY A 949 -20.93 -12.93 21.35
N GLY A 950 -21.86 -13.17 20.44
CA GLY A 950 -21.82 -12.57 19.09
C GLY A 950 -20.82 -13.26 18.16
N ARG A 951 -20.39 -12.54 17.11
CA ARG A 951 -19.38 -13.01 16.14
C ARG A 951 -18.20 -12.04 16.13
N GLU A 952 -17.14 -12.46 15.46
CA GLU A 952 -15.92 -11.70 15.16
C GLU A 952 -15.56 -11.84 13.66
N GLY A 953 -14.70 -10.95 13.17
CA GLY A 953 -13.94 -11.11 11.95
C GLY A 953 -12.74 -12.05 12.13
N ALA A 954 -12.02 -12.32 11.05
CA ALA A 954 -10.76 -13.06 11.12
C ALA A 954 -9.64 -12.12 11.58
N PHE A 955 -8.91 -12.51 12.62
CA PHE A 955 -7.96 -11.63 13.31
C PHE A 955 -6.64 -11.51 12.52
N SER A 956 -6.28 -10.29 12.16
CA SER A 956 -5.13 -10.00 11.29
C SER A 956 -3.82 -10.55 11.86
N MET A 957 -3.61 -10.41 13.18
CA MET A 957 -2.42 -10.92 13.87
C MET A 957 -2.28 -12.45 13.77
N CYS A 958 -3.38 -13.19 13.93
CA CYS A 958 -3.39 -14.66 13.90
C CYS A 958 -3.02 -15.19 12.51
N THR A 959 -3.46 -14.48 11.46
CA THR A 959 -3.08 -14.79 10.07
C THR A 959 -1.57 -14.60 9.84
N PHE A 960 -0.96 -13.53 10.37
CA PHE A 960 0.48 -13.33 10.29
C PHE A 960 1.29 -14.30 11.18
N TRP A 961 0.78 -14.67 12.35
CA TRP A 961 1.37 -15.74 13.18
C TRP A 961 1.33 -17.10 12.49
N LEU A 962 0.26 -17.42 11.76
CA LEU A 962 0.19 -18.62 10.93
C LEU A 962 1.27 -18.62 9.85
N VAL A 963 1.46 -17.49 9.15
CA VAL A 963 2.56 -17.33 8.17
C VAL A 963 3.92 -17.58 8.83
N GLU A 964 4.21 -17.00 10.00
CA GLU A 964 5.51 -17.20 10.66
C GLU A 964 5.68 -18.64 11.19
N ALA A 965 4.62 -19.27 11.71
CA ALA A 965 4.62 -20.67 12.13
C ALA A 965 4.94 -21.61 10.95
N LEU A 966 4.23 -21.47 9.83
CA LEU A 966 4.49 -22.21 8.58
C LEU A 966 5.92 -21.98 8.06
N THR A 967 6.38 -20.73 8.10
CA THR A 967 7.75 -20.33 7.72
C THR A 967 8.82 -21.03 8.55
N ARG A 968 8.54 -21.34 9.82
CA ARG A 968 9.44 -22.07 10.73
C ARG A 968 9.29 -23.60 10.57
N ALA A 969 8.07 -24.11 10.39
CA ALA A 969 7.77 -25.52 10.16
C ALA A 969 8.38 -26.10 8.87
N ARG A 970 8.66 -25.26 7.87
CA ARG A 970 9.24 -25.64 6.56
C ARG A 970 10.50 -26.51 6.60
N ALA A 971 11.21 -26.56 7.74
CA ALA A 971 12.53 -27.19 7.85
C ALA A 971 12.52 -28.70 7.56
N TYR A 972 11.34 -29.33 7.65
CA TYR A 972 11.13 -30.76 7.40
C TYR A 972 10.11 -30.97 6.26
N GLU A 973 9.15 -30.07 6.08
CA GLU A 973 8.16 -30.13 5.00
C GLU A 973 8.15 -28.85 4.16
N HIS A 974 8.74 -28.90 2.97
CA HIS A 974 8.80 -27.75 2.05
C HIS A 974 7.42 -27.21 1.60
N LYS A 975 6.33 -27.99 1.77
CA LYS A 975 4.95 -27.59 1.45
C LYS A 975 4.53 -26.32 2.20
N TYR A 976 4.87 -26.21 3.49
CA TYR A 976 4.45 -25.11 4.36
C TYR A 976 5.04 -23.77 3.92
N LEU A 977 6.21 -23.74 3.28
CA LEU A 977 6.79 -22.50 2.78
C LEU A 977 5.96 -21.88 1.65
N ARG A 978 5.43 -22.71 0.74
CA ARG A 978 4.55 -22.21 -0.34
C ARG A 978 3.24 -21.68 0.24
N GLN A 979 2.66 -22.39 1.21
CA GLN A 979 1.47 -21.93 1.93
C GLN A 979 1.73 -20.61 2.68
N ALA A 980 2.88 -20.47 3.36
CA ALA A 980 3.26 -19.24 4.04
C ALA A 980 3.35 -18.03 3.08
N VAL A 981 3.97 -18.20 1.91
CA VAL A 981 4.04 -17.14 0.89
C VAL A 981 2.64 -16.80 0.37
N ASN A 982 1.86 -17.80 -0.04
CA ASN A 982 0.51 -17.57 -0.58
C ASN A 982 -0.42 -16.90 0.43
N ILE A 983 -0.41 -17.31 1.71
CA ILE A 983 -1.22 -16.69 2.77
C ILE A 983 -0.74 -15.26 3.04
N PHE A 984 0.58 -15.03 3.06
CA PHE A 984 1.11 -13.68 3.25
C PHE A 984 0.73 -12.73 2.11
N GLU A 985 0.89 -13.17 0.85
CA GLU A 985 0.55 -12.37 -0.32
C GLU A 985 -0.96 -12.13 -0.44
N ASN A 986 -1.79 -13.14 -0.14
CA ASN A 986 -3.24 -12.96 -0.03
C ASN A 986 -3.61 -11.96 1.08
N MET A 987 -2.97 -12.04 2.25
CA MET A 987 -3.21 -11.11 3.35
C MET A 987 -2.90 -9.65 2.95
N MET A 988 -1.93 -9.41 2.06
CA MET A 988 -1.65 -8.06 1.55
C MET A 988 -2.84 -7.45 0.78
N THR A 989 -3.73 -8.27 0.22
CA THR A 989 -4.90 -7.79 -0.55
C THR A 989 -6.03 -7.23 0.31
N PHE A 990 -6.04 -7.51 1.62
CA PHE A 990 -6.99 -6.97 2.59
C PHE A 990 -6.48 -5.69 3.29
N GLY A 991 -5.19 -5.35 3.10
CA GLY A 991 -4.69 -4.03 3.42
C GLY A 991 -5.30 -3.01 2.47
N ASN A 992 -5.64 -1.81 2.97
CA ASN A 992 -6.24 -0.80 2.11
C ASN A 992 -5.26 -0.25 1.05
N HIS A 993 -5.71 0.70 0.22
CA HIS A 993 -4.89 1.39 -0.79
C HIS A 993 -3.63 2.10 -0.23
N LEU A 994 -3.54 2.26 1.08
CA LEU A 994 -2.40 2.81 1.80
C LEU A 994 -1.54 1.74 2.52
N ASN A 995 -1.88 0.45 2.41
CA ASN A 995 -1.32 -0.67 3.17
C ASN A 995 -1.54 -0.55 4.69
N ILE A 996 -2.72 -0.09 5.10
CA ILE A 996 -3.16 -0.02 6.50
C ILE A 996 -4.03 -1.23 6.83
N PHE A 997 -3.85 -1.80 8.03
CA PHE A 997 -4.62 -2.91 8.55
C PHE A 997 -5.33 -2.54 9.85
N SER A 998 -6.64 -2.79 9.89
CA SER A 998 -7.42 -2.91 11.11
C SER A 998 -7.14 -4.24 11.82
N GLU A 999 -7.68 -4.33 13.03
CA GLU A 999 -7.64 -5.51 13.89
C GLU A 999 -8.16 -6.81 13.25
N GLU A 1000 -9.33 -6.76 12.60
CA GLU A 1000 -9.96 -7.92 11.97
C GLU A 1000 -10.43 -7.64 10.54
N ILE A 1001 -10.75 -8.71 9.82
CA ILE A 1001 -11.31 -8.68 8.47
C ILE A 1001 -12.63 -9.44 8.46
N ALA A 1002 -13.69 -8.81 7.94
CA ALA A 1002 -15.02 -9.39 7.80
C ALA A 1002 -15.03 -10.58 6.83
N ARG A 1003 -16.08 -11.42 6.90
CA ARG A 1003 -16.34 -12.44 5.86
C ARG A 1003 -16.61 -11.83 4.48
N SER A 1004 -16.97 -10.54 4.40
CA SER A 1004 -17.08 -9.77 3.15
C SER A 1004 -15.74 -9.25 2.62
N GLY A 1005 -14.66 -9.31 3.41
CA GLY A 1005 -13.36 -8.69 3.12
C GLY A 1005 -13.22 -7.24 3.61
N GLU A 1006 -14.29 -6.63 4.13
CA GLU A 1006 -14.25 -5.29 4.75
C GLU A 1006 -13.41 -5.28 6.03
N GLN A 1007 -12.81 -4.13 6.37
CA GLN A 1007 -12.03 -3.99 7.60
C GLN A 1007 -12.93 -3.81 8.84
N LEU A 1008 -12.54 -4.44 9.95
CA LEU A 1008 -13.25 -4.50 11.23
C LEU A 1008 -12.30 -4.26 12.42
N GLY A 1009 -12.89 -3.91 13.57
CA GLY A 1009 -12.19 -3.57 14.81
C GLY A 1009 -11.39 -2.27 14.72
N ASN A 1010 -10.56 -1.99 15.73
CA ASN A 1010 -9.84 -0.72 15.79
C ASN A 1010 -8.73 -0.62 14.72
N THR A 1011 -8.45 0.61 14.27
CA THR A 1011 -7.57 0.86 13.12
C THR A 1011 -6.75 2.17 13.23
N PRO A 1012 -5.52 2.19 12.69
CA PRO A 1012 -4.66 1.02 12.52
C PRO A 1012 -4.37 0.37 13.87
N GLN A 1013 -4.28 -0.96 13.89
CA GLN A 1013 -3.94 -1.72 15.09
C GLN A 1013 -2.43 -2.04 15.12
N ALA A 1014 -1.77 -1.79 16.25
CA ALA A 1014 -0.35 -2.07 16.47
C ALA A 1014 -0.03 -3.56 16.27
N PHE A 1015 -0.88 -4.44 16.82
CA PHE A 1015 -0.79 -5.89 16.70
C PHE A 1015 -0.76 -6.41 15.26
N SER A 1016 -1.67 -5.90 14.42
CA SER A 1016 -1.70 -6.24 12.99
C SER A 1016 -0.43 -5.83 12.27
N HIS A 1017 0.04 -4.59 12.47
CA HIS A 1017 1.24 -4.09 11.82
C HIS A 1017 2.55 -4.69 12.36
N LEU A 1018 2.65 -5.03 13.65
CA LEU A 1018 3.86 -5.67 14.19
C LEU A 1018 3.97 -7.13 13.73
N ALA A 1019 2.86 -7.84 13.64
CA ALA A 1019 2.85 -9.24 13.19
C ALA A 1019 3.18 -9.34 11.69
N LEU A 1020 2.70 -8.39 10.88
CA LEU A 1020 3.09 -8.22 9.48
C LEU A 1020 4.62 -8.09 9.35
N VAL A 1021 5.25 -7.18 10.10
CA VAL A 1021 6.70 -6.97 10.02
C VAL A 1021 7.47 -8.21 10.50
N SER A 1022 7.00 -8.91 11.54
CA SER A 1022 7.62 -10.17 11.99
C SER A 1022 7.55 -11.26 10.92
N ALA A 1023 6.38 -11.46 10.31
CA ALA A 1023 6.15 -12.45 9.26
C ALA A 1023 7.01 -12.13 8.03
N ALA A 1024 6.95 -10.90 7.51
CA ALA A 1024 7.73 -10.43 6.37
C ALA A 1024 9.24 -10.60 6.59
N PHE A 1025 9.75 -10.23 7.77
CA PHE A 1025 11.16 -10.42 8.12
C PHE A 1025 11.56 -11.89 8.15
N ASN A 1026 10.75 -12.74 8.79
CA ASN A 1026 11.08 -14.15 8.95
C ASN A 1026 11.00 -14.90 7.63
N LEU A 1027 9.98 -14.62 6.81
CA LEU A 1027 9.76 -15.21 5.50
C LEU A 1027 10.84 -14.79 4.50
N ASP A 1028 11.22 -13.52 4.46
CA ASP A 1028 12.27 -13.00 3.56
C ASP A 1028 13.64 -13.61 3.86
N ARG A 1029 14.04 -13.58 5.13
CA ARG A 1029 15.24 -14.27 5.66
C ARG A 1029 15.23 -15.77 5.33
N THR A 1030 14.05 -16.37 5.25
CA THR A 1030 13.84 -17.78 4.96
C THR A 1030 14.06 -18.09 3.48
N LEU A 1031 13.52 -17.26 2.59
CA LEU A 1031 13.62 -17.38 1.14
C LEU A 1031 15.03 -17.01 0.63
N ALA A 1032 15.67 -15.99 1.21
CA ALA A 1032 17.05 -15.61 0.87
C ALA A 1032 18.05 -16.77 1.06
N LYS A 1033 17.87 -17.59 2.11
CA LYS A 1033 18.69 -18.78 2.37
C LYS A 1033 18.54 -19.90 1.32
N GLN A 1034 17.53 -19.87 0.45
CA GLN A 1034 17.40 -20.81 -0.67
C GLN A 1034 18.16 -20.37 -1.92
N HIS A 1035 18.66 -19.13 -2.00
CA HIS A 1035 19.48 -18.67 -3.15
C HIS A 1035 21.00 -18.80 -2.86
N MET A 1036 21.38 -19.21 -1.64
CA MET A 1036 22.76 -19.47 -1.22
C MET A 1036 23.06 -20.98 -1.05
N ARG A 1037 22.17 -21.84 -1.53
CA ARG A 1037 22.27 -23.30 -1.56
C ARG A 1037 21.87 -23.80 -2.93
#